data_AF-A0A2E1FPF1-F1
#
_entry.id   AF-A0A2E1FPF1-F1
#
_cell.length_a   1.000
_cell.length_b   1.000
_cell.length_c   1.000
_cell.angle_alpha   90.00
_cell.angle_beta   90.00
_cell.angle_gamma   90.00
#
_symmetry.space_group_name_H-M   'P 1'
#
loop_
_entity.id
_entity.type
_entity.pdbx_description
1 polymer ?
#
loop_
_entity_poly.entity_id
_entity_poly.type
_entity_poly.pdbx_seq_one_letter_code
_entity_poly.pdbx_strand_id
1 'polypeptide(L)'
;MRILFSAFVTLMSFNVFYQTDNTAFKYNPTISEDDGTYIYSEEGYTCDGAFVNDSYGDGLNDSYCSEDLNGDGIIAVQDLLLVLSEFGCSSLCENDINEDGYIGVQDLLQLLSEFGNICEISEDARVLIIGIDGLRPDCLESADTPAIDALISDGLFSPDALHNDITYSGPGWSSMLCGVWSDAHGVTGNNFIGSNFDDFPSYMKRLETDNPNLNTYSVCHWSPINDYILGSDVDEALNTTSDAEVSDAVVEILQNDNPHAIFLHFDEVDGAGHGYGFNPNVPEYISTIENTDGYVAEVMNALTNRPNFVEENWLILVSTDHGGIGLNHGGTSIEEETIFFIASGLSIETELIVKDTLEVLPPPYNCISPGSSELRFEGAGNSVSIDENPSLELGSEQDFTIEIRIRTETTSDVAIIGNKDWDSGLNPGFVFSFEYPNGPAWKVNLGDGNERADANGSIGVGDNQWHTLSCSFDRDGMMRLYTDGVFVAEEDISSIGNIDVGSGWVFGSDILGNYSYTGAISEVRFWHTILSDETINSWHCSPLNESHPDWEFLVGHWSLTEGSGTDVINSAGLGLDGTIQEATWYQPESLITFDYSNTPRIIDVAVTAMDHMCLNIEPNWNLEGISWVDGCNVTDINNLDRNTFKTTLYPNPGSDYFHLEGISQDATIDIFNPNGQSIYSAKNGASKFHKPHATGQGVYIIRIVDGEKKRTLRWVRQ
;
A
#
# COMPACT_ATOMS: atom_id res chain seq x y z
N MET A 1 -21.87 -54.27 25.31
CA MET A 1 -23.28 -53.84 25.20
C MET A 1 -23.38 -52.50 25.91
N ARG A 2 -23.79 -51.41 25.24
CA ARG A 2 -23.91 -50.08 25.86
C ARG A 2 -24.90 -50.12 27.05
N ILE A 3 -24.51 -49.55 28.20
CA ILE A 3 -25.21 -48.51 29.02
C ILE A 3 -24.72 -48.54 30.50
N LEU A 4 -24.20 -47.37 30.95
CA LEU A 4 -24.19 -46.70 32.29
C LEU A 4 -24.00 -47.52 33.59
N PHE A 5 -23.05 -47.12 34.46
CA PHE A 5 -23.29 -46.53 35.79
C PHE A 5 -22.00 -46.21 36.59
N SER A 6 -22.14 -45.21 37.47
CA SER A 6 -21.16 -44.68 38.44
C SER A 6 -21.03 -45.51 39.73
N ALA A 7 -19.87 -45.34 40.40
CA ALA A 7 -19.60 -45.41 41.85
C ALA A 7 -19.38 -46.76 42.60
N PHE A 8 -18.19 -46.80 43.24
CA PHE A 8 -17.79 -47.46 44.50
C PHE A 8 -17.76 -49.01 44.62
N VAL A 9 -16.54 -49.57 44.77
CA VAL A 9 -16.23 -50.62 45.76
C VAL A 9 -14.82 -50.44 46.32
N THR A 10 -14.73 -50.66 47.63
CA THR A 10 -13.67 -50.41 48.60
C THR A 10 -12.87 -51.70 48.91
N LEU A 11 -11.58 -51.55 49.25
CA LEU A 11 -10.71 -52.47 50.02
C LEU A 11 -10.64 -53.95 49.59
N MET A 12 -9.55 -54.32 48.91
CA MET A 12 -8.92 -55.64 49.03
C MET A 12 -7.42 -55.52 49.33
N SER A 13 -7.07 -56.06 50.49
CA SER A 13 -5.80 -56.67 50.92
C SER A 13 -4.52 -56.32 50.16
N PHE A 14 -3.61 -55.63 50.86
CA PHE A 14 -2.18 -55.58 50.55
C PHE A 14 -1.59 -57.01 50.47
N ASN A 15 -1.19 -57.44 49.27
CA ASN A 15 0.00 -58.28 49.10
C ASN A 15 1.07 -57.36 48.53
N VAL A 16 2.04 -56.96 49.35
CA VAL A 16 3.18 -56.21 48.86
C VAL A 16 4.19 -57.22 48.35
N PHE A 17 4.27 -57.33 47.03
CA PHE A 17 5.39 -57.96 46.34
C PHE A 17 6.55 -56.97 46.37
N TYR A 18 7.73 -57.40 46.83
CA TYR A 18 8.93 -56.56 46.92
C TYR A 18 10.09 -57.24 46.20
N GLN A 19 10.88 -56.47 45.45
CA GLN A 19 11.90 -56.95 44.51
C GLN A 19 13.32 -56.52 44.91
N THR A 20 14.35 -57.29 44.52
CA THR A 20 15.77 -57.05 44.85
C THR A 20 16.60 -56.37 43.76
N ASP A 21 16.03 -56.13 42.57
CA ASP A 21 16.66 -55.40 41.47
C ASP A 21 16.41 -53.90 41.60
N ASN A 22 17.45 -53.08 41.58
CA ASN A 22 17.37 -51.63 41.79
C ASN A 22 16.76 -50.85 40.63
N THR A 23 16.44 -51.52 39.53
CA THR A 23 15.79 -50.94 38.35
C THR A 23 14.30 -51.29 38.24
N ALA A 24 13.76 -52.11 39.15
CA ALA A 24 12.36 -52.53 39.13
C ALA A 24 11.43 -51.64 39.99
N PHE A 25 10.15 -51.55 39.62
CA PHE A 25 9.15 -50.61 40.17
C PHE A 25 8.99 -50.62 41.70
N LYS A 26 9.27 -51.74 42.36
CA LYS A 26 9.17 -51.88 43.83
C LYS A 26 10.44 -52.44 44.45
N TYR A 27 11.58 -51.90 44.04
CA TYR A 27 12.86 -52.19 44.67
C TYR A 27 12.84 -51.88 46.18
N ASN A 28 13.22 -52.85 47.00
CA ASN A 28 13.45 -52.64 48.43
C ASN A 28 14.80 -53.26 48.84
N PRO A 29 15.80 -52.42 49.21
CA PRO A 29 17.17 -52.88 49.50
C PRO A 29 17.32 -53.70 50.78
N THR A 30 16.24 -53.95 51.54
CA THR A 30 16.28 -54.60 52.87
C THR A 30 15.80 -56.05 52.90
N ILE A 31 15.41 -56.63 51.77
CA ILE A 31 14.78 -57.96 51.68
C ILE A 31 15.78 -58.96 51.06
N SER A 32 15.74 -60.22 51.51
CA SER A 32 16.76 -61.24 51.18
C SER A 32 16.22 -62.47 50.43
N GLU A 33 14.92 -62.51 50.13
CA GLU A 33 14.29 -63.56 49.32
C GLU A 33 13.42 -62.90 48.23
N ASP A 34 13.58 -63.35 46.98
CA ASP A 34 12.98 -62.84 45.76
C ASP A 34 12.01 -63.88 45.17
N ASP A 35 10.82 -63.44 44.74
CA ASP A 35 9.80 -64.32 44.14
C ASP A 35 9.99 -64.52 42.63
N GLY A 36 10.98 -63.85 42.02
CA GLY A 36 11.36 -63.99 40.63
C GLY A 36 10.45 -63.26 39.64
N THR A 37 9.53 -62.41 40.12
CA THR A 37 8.68 -61.58 39.27
C THR A 37 9.13 -60.12 39.29
N TYR A 38 9.84 -59.70 38.24
CA TYR A 38 10.29 -58.33 38.05
C TYR A 38 9.33 -57.58 37.12
N ILE A 39 8.99 -56.34 37.49
CA ILE A 39 8.20 -55.42 36.65
C ILE A 39 9.07 -54.18 36.45
N TYR A 40 9.41 -53.94 35.19
CA TYR A 40 10.20 -52.81 34.72
C TYR A 40 9.30 -51.82 33.99
N SER A 41 9.78 -50.59 33.80
CA SER A 41 9.15 -49.65 32.89
C SER A 41 9.21 -50.16 31.46
N GLU A 42 8.12 -49.92 30.72
CA GLU A 42 8.20 -49.91 29.26
C GLU A 42 9.05 -48.71 28.84
N GLU A 43 9.79 -48.86 27.74
CA GLU A 43 10.66 -47.80 27.21
C GLU A 43 9.82 -46.55 26.92
N GLY A 44 10.23 -45.38 27.45
CA GLY A 44 9.45 -44.13 27.36
C GLY A 44 8.44 -43.88 28.50
N TYR A 45 8.24 -44.81 29.43
CA TYR A 45 7.27 -44.66 30.54
C TYR A 45 7.89 -44.79 31.95
N THR A 46 7.29 -44.10 32.93
CA THR A 46 7.61 -44.24 34.35
C THR A 46 6.82 -45.37 35.02
N CYS A 47 7.15 -45.68 36.28
CA CYS A 47 6.57 -46.80 37.04
C CYS A 47 5.09 -46.71 37.38
N ASP A 48 4.55 -45.50 37.25
CA ASP A 48 3.17 -45.11 37.45
C ASP A 48 2.42 -44.88 36.13
N GLY A 49 3.07 -45.11 34.98
CA GLY A 49 2.46 -45.05 33.65
C GLY A 49 2.39 -43.65 33.05
N ALA A 50 3.22 -42.71 33.51
CA ALA A 50 3.40 -41.40 32.88
C ALA A 50 4.55 -41.45 31.86
N PHE A 51 4.57 -40.54 30.88
CA PHE A 51 5.66 -40.43 29.92
C PHE A 51 6.91 -39.83 30.59
N VAL A 52 8.09 -40.27 30.13
CA VAL A 52 9.37 -39.83 30.71
C VAL A 52 9.73 -38.39 30.28
N ASN A 53 9.23 -37.93 29.13
CA ASN A 53 9.33 -36.57 28.61
C ASN A 53 7.91 -35.99 28.44
N ASP A 54 7.35 -35.49 29.54
CA ASP A 54 6.07 -34.75 29.61
C ASP A 54 6.34 -33.51 30.46
N SER A 55 7.04 -32.55 29.87
CA SER A 55 7.55 -31.34 30.54
C SER A 55 6.41 -30.41 30.96
N TYR A 56 5.26 -30.52 30.29
CA TYR A 56 4.07 -29.71 30.57
C TYR A 56 3.05 -30.41 31.48
N GLY A 57 3.22 -31.71 31.77
CA GLY A 57 2.42 -32.49 32.70
C GLY A 57 0.99 -32.77 32.21
N ASP A 58 0.80 -32.81 30.90
CA ASP A 58 -0.51 -32.96 30.25
C ASP A 58 -0.83 -34.40 29.82
N GLY A 59 0.15 -35.30 29.93
CA GLY A 59 0.03 -36.72 29.64
C GLY A 59 0.28 -37.10 28.18
N LEU A 60 0.90 -36.22 27.39
CA LEU A 60 1.42 -36.50 26.04
C LEU A 60 2.95 -36.71 26.08
N ASN A 61 3.51 -37.29 25.01
CA ASN A 61 4.95 -37.57 24.92
C ASN A 61 5.61 -36.53 24.00
N ASP A 62 6.51 -35.73 24.55
CA ASP A 62 7.10 -34.53 23.91
C ASP A 62 8.25 -34.89 22.94
N SER A 63 8.10 -35.92 22.10
CA SER A 63 9.20 -36.40 21.26
C SER A 63 8.73 -36.90 19.89
N TYR A 64 9.09 -36.14 18.84
CA TYR A 64 9.14 -36.48 17.40
C TYR A 64 7.84 -36.99 16.74
N CYS A 65 7.30 -36.22 15.80
CA CYS A 65 6.37 -36.75 14.80
C CYS A 65 7.15 -37.29 13.59
N SER A 66 7.44 -38.58 13.56
CA SER A 66 7.95 -39.26 12.35
C SER A 66 6.96 -39.26 11.18
N GLU A 67 5.71 -38.88 11.44
CA GLU A 67 4.57 -38.93 10.54
C GLU A 67 4.30 -37.60 9.81
N ASP A 68 4.97 -36.51 10.21
CA ASP A 68 5.00 -35.22 9.49
C ASP A 68 6.16 -35.26 8.49
N LEU A 69 5.83 -35.63 7.25
CA LEU A 69 6.81 -35.96 6.21
C LEU A 69 7.16 -34.77 5.33
N ASN A 70 6.31 -33.74 5.29
CA ASN A 70 6.63 -32.48 4.62
C ASN A 70 7.17 -31.42 5.60
N GLY A 71 7.13 -31.68 6.90
CA GLY A 71 7.69 -30.82 7.94
C GLY A 71 6.85 -29.56 8.17
N ASP A 72 5.57 -29.54 7.79
CA ASP A 72 4.70 -28.36 7.93
C ASP A 72 4.09 -28.22 9.33
N GLY A 73 4.50 -29.09 10.26
CA GLY A 73 4.06 -29.09 11.64
C GLY A 73 2.68 -29.70 11.84
N ILE A 74 2.03 -30.23 10.79
CA ILE A 74 0.73 -30.89 10.90
C ILE A 74 0.65 -32.14 10.03
N ILE A 75 0.28 -33.27 10.64
CA ILE A 75 0.12 -34.52 9.90
C ILE A 75 -1.18 -34.45 9.08
N ALA A 76 -1.07 -34.09 7.80
CA ALA A 76 -2.17 -33.71 6.95
C ALA A 76 -2.21 -34.53 5.64
N VAL A 77 -3.04 -34.06 4.70
CA VAL A 77 -3.23 -34.74 3.41
C VAL A 77 -1.91 -34.82 2.63
N GLN A 78 -1.00 -33.87 2.84
CA GLN A 78 0.24 -33.79 2.09
C GLN A 78 1.23 -34.89 2.51
N ASP A 79 1.32 -35.20 3.80
CA ASP A 79 2.10 -36.33 4.32
C ASP A 79 1.57 -37.67 3.82
N LEU A 80 0.23 -37.79 3.81
CA LEU A 80 -0.42 -38.96 3.24
C LEU A 80 -0.08 -39.13 1.75
N LEU A 81 0.03 -38.04 0.99
CA LEU A 81 0.43 -38.07 -0.41
C LEU A 81 1.90 -38.49 -0.58
N LEU A 82 2.79 -38.11 0.34
CA LEU A 82 4.19 -38.53 0.34
C LEU A 82 4.33 -40.05 0.55
N VAL A 83 3.68 -40.64 1.56
CA VAL A 83 3.65 -42.10 1.75
C VAL A 83 3.03 -42.82 0.55
N LEU A 84 1.94 -42.28 0.00
CA LEU A 84 1.26 -42.88 -1.16
C LEU A 84 2.09 -42.79 -2.44
N SER A 85 2.95 -41.78 -2.58
CA SER A 85 3.81 -41.60 -3.75
C SER A 85 4.85 -42.72 -3.89
N GLU A 86 5.28 -43.30 -2.76
CA GLU A 86 6.28 -44.37 -2.70
C GLU A 86 5.70 -45.74 -2.28
N PHE A 87 4.37 -45.88 -2.24
CA PHE A 87 3.72 -47.09 -1.75
C PHE A 87 4.16 -48.35 -2.52
N GLY A 88 4.71 -49.33 -1.79
CA GLY A 88 5.28 -50.56 -2.33
C GLY A 88 6.78 -50.49 -2.65
N CYS A 89 7.46 -49.40 -2.30
CA CYS A 89 8.93 -49.29 -2.35
C CYS A 89 9.59 -50.35 -1.46
N SER A 90 10.74 -50.91 -1.89
CA SER A 90 11.47 -51.94 -1.15
C SER A 90 13.00 -51.78 -1.18
N SER A 91 13.50 -50.59 -1.53
CA SER A 91 14.92 -50.22 -1.51
C SER A 91 15.09 -48.71 -1.68
N LEU A 92 15.85 -48.06 -0.81
CA LEU A 92 16.07 -46.60 -0.80
C LEU A 92 14.76 -45.81 -0.74
N CYS A 93 13.89 -46.19 0.21
CA CYS A 93 12.60 -45.53 0.40
C CYS A 93 12.80 -44.36 1.37
N GLU A 94 12.37 -43.15 0.97
CA GLU A 94 12.59 -41.93 1.76
C GLU A 94 11.49 -41.76 2.82
N ASN A 95 10.27 -42.20 2.52
CA ASN A 95 9.09 -42.04 3.38
C ASN A 95 8.69 -43.32 4.14
N ASP A 96 9.67 -44.11 4.58
CA ASP A 96 9.49 -45.34 5.37
C ASP A 96 9.43 -45.01 6.86
N ILE A 97 8.21 -44.80 7.36
CA ILE A 97 7.94 -44.26 8.70
C ILE A 97 8.36 -45.26 9.81
N ASN A 98 8.21 -46.56 9.58
CA ASN A 98 8.56 -47.59 10.57
C ASN A 98 9.96 -48.20 10.39
N GLU A 99 10.71 -47.71 9.41
CA GLU A 99 12.08 -48.11 9.07
C GLU A 99 12.27 -49.63 8.81
N ASP A 100 11.24 -50.34 8.34
CA ASP A 100 11.36 -51.78 8.02
C ASP A 100 11.98 -52.07 6.63
N GLY A 101 12.27 -51.02 5.88
CA GLY A 101 12.81 -51.04 4.52
C GLY A 101 11.74 -51.21 3.43
N TYR A 102 10.45 -51.12 3.78
CA TYR A 102 9.32 -51.32 2.88
C TYR A 102 8.12 -50.40 3.20
N ILE A 103 7.82 -49.47 2.28
CA ILE A 103 6.63 -48.63 2.42
C ILE A 103 5.37 -49.44 2.08
N GLY A 104 4.56 -49.71 3.09
CA GLY A 104 3.39 -50.58 3.00
C GLY A 104 2.18 -50.09 3.79
N VAL A 105 1.28 -51.03 4.07
CA VAL A 105 0.06 -50.74 4.84
C VAL A 105 0.38 -50.32 6.28
N GLN A 106 1.54 -50.70 6.82
CA GLN A 106 1.92 -50.38 8.19
C GLN A 106 2.29 -48.90 8.33
N ASP A 107 3.07 -48.35 7.40
CA ASP A 107 3.37 -46.91 7.31
C ASP A 107 2.10 -46.09 7.14
N LEU A 108 1.22 -46.53 6.25
CA LEU A 108 -0.05 -45.84 6.02
C LEU A 108 -0.94 -45.83 7.27
N LEU A 109 -0.93 -46.90 8.05
CA LEU A 109 -1.71 -46.98 9.29
C LEU A 109 -1.07 -46.17 10.42
N GLN A 110 0.25 -46.05 10.44
CA GLN A 110 1.00 -45.25 11.40
C GLN A 110 0.80 -43.75 11.14
N LEU A 111 0.90 -43.31 9.88
CA LEU A 111 0.54 -41.94 9.51
C LEU A 111 -0.93 -41.64 9.84
N LEU A 112 -1.85 -42.54 9.50
CA LEU A 112 -3.28 -42.34 9.76
C LEU A 112 -3.65 -42.39 11.24
N SER A 113 -2.83 -42.96 12.12
CA SER A 113 -3.09 -42.92 13.57
C SER A 113 -2.84 -41.54 14.17
N GLU A 114 -1.96 -40.76 13.56
CA GLU A 114 -1.57 -39.42 14.01
C GLU A 114 -2.15 -38.31 13.10
N PHE A 115 -2.95 -38.67 12.10
CA PHE A 115 -3.53 -37.74 11.13
C PHE A 115 -4.42 -36.67 11.79
N GLY A 116 -4.07 -35.41 11.55
CA GLY A 116 -4.69 -34.22 12.11
C GLY A 116 -4.06 -33.75 13.43
N ASN A 117 -2.99 -34.39 13.89
CA ASN A 117 -2.20 -33.91 15.03
C ASN A 117 -1.20 -32.84 14.57
N ILE A 118 -0.93 -31.89 15.47
CA ILE A 118 0.07 -30.84 15.31
C ILE A 118 1.33 -31.30 16.03
N CYS A 119 2.46 -31.17 15.35
CA CYS A 119 3.78 -31.50 15.88
C CYS A 119 4.37 -30.24 16.50
N GLU A 120 5.00 -30.34 17.67
CA GLU A 120 5.68 -29.17 18.24
C GLU A 120 6.75 -28.69 17.26
N ILE A 121 6.65 -27.41 16.88
CA ILE A 121 7.69 -26.69 16.17
C ILE A 121 8.93 -26.76 17.05
N SER A 122 10.05 -27.23 16.50
CA SER A 122 11.31 -27.31 17.21
C SER A 122 11.66 -25.98 17.89
N GLU A 123 12.11 -26.06 19.15
CA GLU A 123 12.68 -24.91 19.89
C GLU A 123 14.03 -24.44 19.30
N ASP A 124 14.63 -25.16 18.33
CA ASP A 124 15.84 -24.74 17.61
C ASP A 124 15.49 -23.75 16.49
N ALA A 125 14.88 -22.62 16.86
CA ALA A 125 14.53 -21.56 15.92
C ALA A 125 15.78 -20.93 15.29
N ARG A 126 15.72 -20.71 13.96
CA ARG A 126 16.81 -20.09 13.20
C ARG A 126 16.31 -18.98 12.31
N VAL A 127 17.18 -18.05 11.96
CA VAL A 127 16.83 -16.92 11.11
C VAL A 127 17.87 -16.65 10.03
N LEU A 128 17.40 -16.48 8.79
CA LEU A 128 18.17 -15.99 7.67
C LEU A 128 17.55 -14.68 7.20
N ILE A 129 18.31 -13.59 7.26
CA ILE A 129 17.89 -12.29 6.71
C ILE A 129 18.69 -12.02 5.43
N ILE A 130 17.96 -11.83 4.33
CA ILE A 130 18.47 -11.51 3.00
C ILE A 130 18.15 -10.04 2.70
N GLY A 131 19.17 -9.19 2.75
CA GLY A 131 19.08 -7.79 2.33
C GLY A 131 19.50 -7.61 0.87
N ILE A 132 18.65 -6.98 0.05
CA ILE A 132 18.98 -6.61 -1.33
C ILE A 132 18.95 -5.09 -1.45
N ASP A 133 20.13 -4.46 -1.54
CA ASP A 133 20.28 -3.01 -1.53
C ASP A 133 19.58 -2.35 -2.73
N GLY A 134 18.78 -1.32 -2.46
CA GLY A 134 18.16 -0.50 -3.49
C GLY A 134 17.14 -1.20 -4.41
N LEU A 135 16.59 -2.37 -4.04
CA LEU A 135 15.64 -3.14 -4.86
C LEU A 135 14.21 -2.60 -4.75
N ARG A 136 13.74 -1.86 -5.76
CA ARG A 136 12.36 -1.37 -5.78
C ARG A 136 11.32 -2.49 -5.93
N PRO A 137 10.23 -2.50 -5.15
CA PRO A 137 9.17 -3.52 -5.25
C PRO A 137 8.47 -3.60 -6.61
N ASP A 138 8.27 -2.48 -7.31
CA ASP A 138 7.67 -2.48 -8.65
C ASP A 138 8.60 -3.07 -9.73
N CYS A 139 9.91 -3.04 -9.47
CA CYS A 139 10.92 -3.65 -10.32
C CYS A 139 11.07 -5.14 -10.03
N LEU A 140 10.93 -5.55 -8.76
CA LEU A 140 10.78 -6.96 -8.38
C LEU A 140 9.57 -7.60 -9.08
N GLU A 141 8.39 -6.96 -9.05
CA GLU A 141 7.19 -7.45 -9.76
C GLU A 141 7.39 -7.55 -11.28
N SER A 142 8.31 -6.77 -11.84
CA SER A 142 8.58 -6.74 -13.28
C SER A 142 9.66 -7.73 -13.73
N ALA A 143 10.51 -8.20 -12.82
CA ALA A 143 11.65 -9.08 -13.09
C ALA A 143 11.23 -10.57 -13.03
N ASP A 144 11.97 -11.45 -13.72
CA ASP A 144 11.82 -12.90 -13.60
C ASP A 144 12.62 -13.42 -12.39
N THR A 145 11.99 -13.48 -11.21
CA THR A 145 12.63 -13.84 -9.92
C THR A 145 12.06 -15.13 -9.31
N PRO A 146 12.24 -16.30 -9.93
CA PRO A 146 11.61 -17.54 -9.48
C PRO A 146 11.99 -17.98 -8.06
N ALA A 147 13.16 -17.62 -7.53
CA ALA A 147 13.55 -17.99 -6.17
C ALA A 147 12.81 -17.14 -5.12
N ILE A 148 12.79 -15.82 -5.34
CA ILE A 148 12.04 -14.88 -4.49
C ILE A 148 10.53 -15.13 -4.63
N ASP A 149 10.04 -15.45 -5.84
CA ASP A 149 8.64 -15.82 -6.07
C ASP A 149 8.21 -17.05 -5.26
N ALA A 150 9.11 -18.03 -5.08
CA ALA A 150 8.84 -19.19 -4.23
C ALA A 150 8.74 -18.80 -2.74
N LEU A 151 9.60 -17.89 -2.26
CA LEU A 151 9.50 -17.35 -0.90
C LEU A 151 8.20 -16.55 -0.71
N ILE A 152 7.75 -15.82 -1.74
CA ILE A 152 6.46 -15.11 -1.73
C ILE A 152 5.29 -16.10 -1.72
N SER A 153 5.36 -17.19 -2.48
CA SER A 153 4.27 -18.17 -2.55
C SER A 153 4.09 -18.97 -1.26
N ASP A 154 5.19 -19.18 -0.54
CA ASP A 154 5.25 -20.06 0.63
C ASP A 154 5.26 -19.27 1.95
N GLY A 155 4.97 -17.96 1.92
CA GLY A 155 5.10 -17.10 3.09
C GLY A 155 4.21 -15.84 3.10
N LEU A 156 4.49 -14.97 4.06
CA LEU A 156 3.88 -13.66 4.19
C LEU A 156 4.65 -12.65 3.33
N PHE A 157 3.93 -11.92 2.48
CA PHE A 157 4.48 -10.93 1.57
C PHE A 157 3.77 -9.58 1.67
N SER A 158 4.53 -8.51 1.69
CA SER A 158 4.05 -7.14 1.49
C SER A 158 4.88 -6.42 0.43
N PRO A 159 4.32 -6.08 -0.74
CA PRO A 159 4.97 -5.19 -1.70
C PRO A 159 4.87 -3.70 -1.31
N ASP A 160 4.06 -3.38 -0.28
CA ASP A 160 3.77 -2.02 0.18
C ASP A 160 4.36 -1.74 1.58
N ALA A 161 5.44 -2.46 1.95
CA ALA A 161 6.16 -2.15 3.17
C ALA A 161 6.87 -0.79 3.01
N LEU A 162 7.16 -0.11 4.12
CA LEU A 162 7.76 1.23 4.07
C LEU A 162 9.03 1.36 4.89
N HIS A 163 10.02 2.03 4.32
CA HIS A 163 11.15 2.59 5.04
C HIS A 163 10.71 3.73 5.96
N ASN A 164 9.88 4.68 5.50
CA ASN A 164 9.29 5.74 6.34
C ASN A 164 10.26 6.67 7.10
N ASP A 165 11.55 6.68 6.73
CA ASP A 165 12.59 7.53 7.31
C ASP A 165 13.60 7.99 6.23
N ILE A 166 14.88 8.22 6.56
CA ILE A 166 15.93 8.65 5.61
C ILE A 166 16.35 7.51 4.66
N THR A 167 16.02 7.58 3.37
CA THR A 167 16.25 6.49 2.38
C THR A 167 17.70 6.44 1.85
N TYR A 168 18.69 6.64 2.71
CA TYR A 168 20.10 6.33 2.42
C TYR A 168 20.44 4.98 3.07
N SER A 169 21.38 4.23 2.48
CA SER A 169 21.67 2.88 2.92
C SER A 169 22.16 2.78 4.36
N GLY A 170 23.02 3.71 4.81
CA GLY A 170 23.47 3.75 6.20
C GLY A 170 22.32 3.81 7.21
N PRO A 171 21.44 4.82 7.13
CA PRO A 171 20.20 4.88 7.92
C PRO A 171 19.27 3.67 7.73
N GLY A 172 19.01 3.24 6.49
CA GLY A 172 18.13 2.11 6.18
C GLY A 172 18.59 0.81 6.84
N TRP A 173 19.83 0.39 6.60
CA TRP A 173 20.40 -0.80 7.24
C TRP A 173 20.47 -0.68 8.77
N SER A 174 20.75 0.52 9.30
CA SER A 174 20.73 0.75 10.76
C SER A 174 19.32 0.55 11.33
N SER A 175 18.29 1.07 10.67
CA SER A 175 16.90 0.90 11.09
C SER A 175 16.46 -0.56 11.02
N MET A 176 16.75 -1.23 9.90
CA MET A 176 16.41 -2.65 9.70
C MET A 176 17.01 -3.55 10.77
N LEU A 177 18.30 -3.33 11.10
CA LEU A 177 19.07 -4.21 11.97
C LEU A 177 18.91 -3.88 13.46
N CYS A 178 18.57 -2.64 13.82
CA CYS A 178 18.37 -2.23 15.22
C CYS A 178 16.90 -2.23 15.66
N GLY A 179 15.94 -2.21 14.73
CA GLY A 179 14.50 -2.20 15.03
C GLY A 179 13.97 -0.88 15.59
N VAL A 180 14.65 0.23 15.30
CA VAL A 180 14.33 1.60 15.73
C VAL A 180 14.64 2.59 14.59
N TRP A 181 14.08 3.79 14.65
CA TRP A 181 14.29 4.84 13.63
C TRP A 181 15.60 5.62 13.81
N SER A 182 15.92 6.47 12.83
CA SER A 182 17.17 7.25 12.80
C SER A 182 17.31 8.29 13.91
N ASP A 183 16.22 8.71 14.53
CA ASP A 183 16.24 9.58 15.72
C ASP A 183 16.71 8.82 16.98
N ALA A 184 16.55 7.50 17.02
CA ALA A 184 17.06 6.62 18.06
C ALA A 184 18.50 6.16 17.79
N HIS A 185 18.74 5.47 16.66
CA HIS A 185 20.07 4.94 16.33
C HIS A 185 21.07 6.00 15.84
N GLY A 186 20.62 7.23 15.54
CA GLY A 186 21.46 8.41 15.30
C GLY A 186 22.17 8.49 13.94
N VAL A 187 21.93 7.53 13.04
CA VAL A 187 22.60 7.48 11.71
C VAL A 187 21.72 8.19 10.70
N THR A 188 22.27 9.24 10.06
CA THR A 188 21.54 10.10 9.09
C THR A 188 22.17 10.11 7.69
N GLY A 189 23.18 9.26 7.46
CA GLY A 189 23.79 9.04 6.15
C GLY A 189 24.93 8.01 6.18
N ASN A 190 25.51 7.72 5.01
CA ASN A 190 26.47 6.61 4.81
C ASN A 190 27.86 6.80 5.45
N ASN A 191 28.03 7.81 6.30
CA ASN A 191 29.27 8.02 7.06
C ASN A 191 29.15 7.55 8.53
N PHE A 192 27.95 7.16 8.97
CA PHE A 192 27.65 6.65 10.32
C PHE A 192 28.03 7.61 11.46
N ILE A 193 28.32 8.89 11.16
CA ILE A 193 28.68 9.88 12.18
C ILE A 193 27.45 10.19 13.03
N GLY A 194 27.60 9.99 14.34
CA GLY A 194 26.53 10.23 15.31
C GLY A 194 25.74 8.97 15.69
N SER A 195 26.15 7.79 15.21
CA SER A 195 25.56 6.50 15.58
C SER A 195 25.47 6.31 17.09
N ASN A 196 24.37 5.71 17.55
CA ASN A 196 24.09 5.41 18.94
C ASN A 196 23.85 3.91 19.18
N PHE A 197 24.65 3.05 18.54
CA PHE A 197 24.52 1.59 18.65
C PHE A 197 24.82 1.04 20.05
N ASP A 198 25.48 1.81 20.92
CA ASP A 198 25.68 1.43 22.33
C ASP A 198 24.33 1.34 23.08
N ASP A 199 23.41 2.29 22.85
CA ASP A 199 22.08 2.31 23.46
C ASP A 199 21.04 1.54 22.63
N PHE A 200 21.21 1.53 21.30
CA PHE A 200 20.33 0.84 20.34
C PHE A 200 21.10 -0.17 19.49
N PRO A 201 21.57 -1.27 20.10
CA PRO A 201 22.38 -2.26 19.40
C PRO A 201 21.56 -3.06 18.39
N SER A 202 22.26 -3.72 17.47
CA SER A 202 21.67 -4.61 16.47
C SER A 202 20.94 -5.80 17.13
N TYR A 203 20.01 -6.42 16.40
CA TYR A 203 19.32 -7.62 16.85
C TYR A 203 20.30 -8.77 17.15
N MET A 204 21.37 -8.90 16.34
CA MET A 204 22.44 -9.89 16.56
C MET A 204 23.13 -9.69 17.89
N LYS A 205 23.44 -8.44 18.26
CA LYS A 205 24.02 -8.14 19.58
C LYS A 205 23.16 -8.59 20.73
N ARG A 206 21.84 -8.45 20.58
CA ARG A 206 20.86 -8.82 21.59
C ARG A 206 20.78 -10.35 21.70
N LEU A 207 20.76 -11.05 20.57
CA LEU A 207 20.85 -12.52 20.53
C LEU A 207 22.12 -13.02 21.25
N GLU A 208 23.30 -12.50 20.91
CA GLU A 208 24.57 -12.90 21.52
C GLU A 208 24.67 -12.54 23.01
N THR A 209 24.04 -11.45 23.44
CA THR A 209 24.07 -11.03 24.84
C THR A 209 23.29 -11.98 25.73
N ASP A 210 22.12 -12.42 25.29
CA ASP A 210 21.26 -13.32 26.06
C ASP A 210 21.64 -14.79 25.84
N ASN A 211 22.08 -15.15 24.63
CA ASN A 211 22.41 -16.50 24.21
C ASN A 211 23.80 -16.58 23.53
N PRO A 212 24.90 -16.47 24.29
CA PRO A 212 26.28 -16.42 23.74
C PRO A 212 26.81 -17.76 23.18
N ASN A 213 25.94 -18.76 23.02
CA ASN A 213 26.27 -20.04 22.38
C ASN A 213 25.62 -20.16 20.99
N LEU A 214 24.84 -19.16 20.57
CA LEU A 214 24.37 -19.09 19.20
C LEU A 214 25.61 -18.93 18.29
N ASN A 215 25.46 -19.37 17.04
CA ASN A 215 26.48 -19.19 16.02
C ASN A 215 25.90 -18.17 15.04
N THR A 216 26.47 -16.97 15.04
CA THR A 216 25.94 -15.84 14.30
C THR A 216 26.90 -15.37 13.20
N TYR A 217 26.34 -15.09 12.02
CA TYR A 217 27.12 -14.75 10.84
C TYR A 217 26.59 -13.49 10.15
N SER A 218 27.49 -12.67 9.62
CA SER A 218 27.16 -11.53 8.76
C SER A 218 28.05 -11.48 7.52
N VAL A 219 27.47 -11.64 6.33
CA VAL A 219 28.21 -11.63 5.06
C VAL A 219 27.70 -10.48 4.19
N CYS A 220 28.54 -9.48 3.93
CA CYS A 220 28.13 -8.26 3.23
C CYS A 220 29.01 -7.96 2.02
N HIS A 221 28.38 -7.59 0.91
CA HIS A 221 29.10 -6.96 -0.19
C HIS A 221 29.43 -5.49 0.17
N TRP A 222 28.45 -4.72 0.66
CA TRP A 222 28.72 -3.36 1.14
C TRP A 222 29.30 -3.37 2.56
N SER A 223 30.63 -3.27 2.64
CA SER A 223 31.38 -3.40 3.91
C SER A 223 30.91 -2.52 5.09
N PRO A 224 30.37 -1.30 4.89
CA PRO A 224 29.96 -0.44 6.00
C PRO A 224 28.95 -1.07 6.97
N ILE A 225 28.11 -2.01 6.54
CA ILE A 225 27.19 -2.71 7.46
C ILE A 225 28.00 -3.44 8.54
N ASN A 226 29.01 -4.20 8.13
CA ASN A 226 29.89 -4.89 9.07
C ASN A 226 30.86 -3.93 9.78
N ASP A 227 31.38 -2.93 9.08
CA ASP A 227 32.37 -2.00 9.66
C ASP A 227 31.79 -1.16 10.80
N TYR A 228 30.47 -0.89 10.80
CA TYR A 228 29.82 0.00 11.75
C TYR A 228 28.69 -0.62 12.59
N ILE A 229 27.98 -1.64 12.08
CA ILE A 229 26.81 -2.24 12.75
C ILE A 229 27.14 -3.64 13.28
N LEU A 230 27.37 -4.61 12.40
CA LEU A 230 27.34 -6.03 12.77
C LEU A 230 28.69 -6.64 13.12
N GLY A 231 29.82 -6.07 12.69
CA GLY A 231 31.11 -6.76 12.73
C GLY A 231 31.62 -7.14 14.12
N SER A 232 31.17 -6.44 15.17
CA SER A 232 31.47 -6.77 16.57
C SER A 232 30.31 -7.44 17.33
N ASP A 233 29.21 -7.69 16.63
CA ASP A 233 27.95 -8.19 17.18
C ASP A 233 27.65 -9.63 16.78
N VAL A 234 28.42 -10.20 15.85
CA VAL A 234 28.33 -11.60 15.42
C VAL A 234 29.64 -12.35 15.67
N ASP A 235 29.61 -13.68 15.64
CA ASP A 235 30.81 -14.52 15.75
C ASP A 235 31.74 -14.38 14.55
N GLU A 236 31.16 -14.36 13.35
CA GLU A 236 31.91 -14.22 12.10
C GLU A 236 31.28 -13.21 11.15
N ALA A 237 32.05 -12.16 10.83
CA ALA A 237 31.69 -11.14 9.86
C ALA A 237 32.64 -11.17 8.66
N LEU A 238 32.07 -11.25 7.46
CA LEU A 238 32.78 -11.37 6.19
C LEU A 238 32.38 -10.21 5.26
N ASN A 239 33.36 -9.44 4.80
CA ASN A 239 33.18 -8.44 3.75
C ASN A 239 33.71 -8.99 2.43
N THR A 240 32.85 -9.08 1.43
CA THR A 240 33.17 -9.59 0.09
C THR A 240 33.31 -8.44 -0.92
N THR A 241 33.52 -8.77 -2.20
CA THR A 241 33.65 -7.77 -3.27
C THR A 241 32.63 -7.94 -4.41
N SER A 242 31.69 -8.89 -4.26
CA SER A 242 30.59 -9.12 -5.19
C SER A 242 29.46 -9.92 -4.53
N ASP A 243 28.26 -9.85 -5.09
CA ASP A 243 27.10 -10.63 -4.64
C ASP A 243 27.32 -12.14 -4.82
N ALA A 244 28.03 -12.55 -5.88
CA ALA A 244 28.44 -13.94 -6.07
C ALA A 244 29.30 -14.46 -4.92
N GLU A 245 30.27 -13.66 -4.45
CA GLU A 245 31.11 -14.03 -3.30
C GLU A 245 30.32 -14.07 -1.98
N VAL A 246 29.25 -13.26 -1.84
CA VAL A 246 28.32 -13.36 -0.71
C VAL A 246 27.57 -14.70 -0.75
N SER A 247 27.00 -15.05 -1.91
CA SER A 247 26.32 -16.34 -2.14
C SER A 247 27.23 -17.50 -1.78
N ASP A 248 28.43 -17.55 -2.38
CA ASP A 248 29.41 -18.62 -2.16
C ASP A 248 29.76 -18.80 -0.68
N ALA A 249 30.00 -17.70 0.05
CA ALA A 249 30.35 -17.75 1.46
C ALA A 249 29.19 -18.24 2.35
N VAL A 250 27.97 -17.77 2.09
CA VAL A 250 26.78 -18.23 2.84
C VAL A 250 26.47 -19.70 2.55
N VAL A 251 26.61 -20.13 1.29
CA VAL A 251 26.50 -21.54 0.90
C VAL A 251 27.53 -22.40 1.63
N GLU A 252 28.78 -21.93 1.76
CA GLU A 252 29.82 -22.63 2.53
C GLU A 252 29.46 -22.77 4.01
N ILE A 253 28.96 -21.70 4.65
CA ILE A 253 28.48 -21.70 6.04
C ILE A 253 27.32 -22.69 6.21
N LEU A 254 26.31 -22.63 5.34
CA LEU A 254 25.14 -23.50 5.40
C LEU A 254 25.48 -24.98 5.15
N GLN A 255 26.56 -25.29 4.43
CA GLN A 255 26.96 -26.68 4.18
C GLN A 255 27.87 -27.27 5.25
N ASN A 256 28.68 -26.44 5.92
CA ASN A 256 29.77 -26.92 6.76
C ASN A 256 29.63 -26.57 8.25
N ASP A 257 28.79 -25.59 8.59
CA ASP A 257 28.63 -25.09 9.94
C ASP A 257 27.21 -25.29 10.48
N ASN A 258 26.99 -24.87 11.74
CA ASN A 258 25.70 -24.89 12.42
C ASN A 258 25.21 -23.47 12.76
N PRO A 259 24.90 -22.63 11.75
CA PRO A 259 24.45 -21.25 11.97
C PRO A 259 23.07 -21.22 12.63
N HIS A 260 22.86 -20.32 13.58
CA HIS A 260 21.55 -20.05 14.18
C HIS A 260 20.95 -18.75 13.63
N ALA A 261 21.78 -17.74 13.33
CA ALA A 261 21.34 -16.53 12.67
C ALA A 261 22.34 -16.08 11.61
N ILE A 262 21.86 -15.76 10.41
CA ILE A 262 22.66 -15.26 9.30
C ILE A 262 22.04 -13.96 8.79
N PHE A 263 22.85 -12.92 8.66
CA PHE A 263 22.53 -11.76 7.81
C PHE A 263 23.40 -11.83 6.54
N LEU A 264 22.78 -11.75 5.38
CA LEU A 264 23.48 -11.62 4.11
C LEU A 264 23.01 -10.36 3.37
N HIS A 265 23.93 -9.68 2.68
CA HIS A 265 23.66 -8.44 1.96
C HIS A 265 24.21 -8.47 0.54
N PHE A 266 23.34 -8.17 -0.42
CA PHE A 266 23.63 -8.01 -1.84
C PHE A 266 23.57 -6.51 -2.24
N ASP A 267 24.57 -6.03 -2.97
CA ASP A 267 24.78 -4.60 -3.33
C ASP A 267 24.63 -4.31 -4.83
N GLU A 268 24.73 -5.32 -5.71
CA GLU A 268 24.85 -5.07 -7.14
C GLU A 268 23.59 -4.41 -7.74
N VAL A 269 22.42 -4.65 -7.14
CA VAL A 269 21.15 -4.03 -7.54
C VAL A 269 21.19 -2.51 -7.35
N ASP A 270 21.62 -2.00 -6.19
CA ASP A 270 21.82 -0.57 -5.95
C ASP A 270 22.88 0.01 -6.90
N GLY A 271 23.99 -0.72 -7.09
CA GLY A 271 25.03 -0.36 -8.06
C GLY A 271 24.49 -0.21 -9.49
N ALA A 272 23.56 -1.08 -9.91
CA ALA A 272 22.88 -0.98 -11.19
C ALA A 272 21.88 0.18 -11.24
N GLY A 273 21.19 0.46 -10.13
CA GLY A 273 20.31 1.62 -9.98
C GLY A 273 21.08 2.94 -10.15
N HIS A 274 22.23 3.08 -9.50
CA HIS A 274 23.13 4.22 -9.70
C HIS A 274 23.76 4.28 -11.10
N GLY A 275 24.04 3.15 -11.72
CA GLY A 275 24.69 3.06 -13.04
C GLY A 275 23.75 3.36 -14.20
N TYR A 276 22.51 2.88 -14.15
CA TYR A 276 21.58 2.86 -15.29
C TYR A 276 20.21 3.47 -14.97
N GLY A 277 19.71 3.22 -13.76
CA GLY A 277 18.55 3.90 -13.21
C GLY A 277 17.55 2.98 -12.50
N PHE A 278 16.99 3.48 -11.40
CA PHE A 278 15.94 2.83 -10.62
C PHE A 278 14.59 2.96 -11.35
N ASN A 279 14.26 2.01 -12.22
CA ASN A 279 12.97 1.98 -12.92
C ASN A 279 12.69 0.61 -13.56
N PRO A 280 11.43 0.14 -13.63
CA PRO A 280 11.10 -1.13 -14.27
C PRO A 280 11.36 -1.14 -15.79
N ASN A 281 11.47 0.04 -16.42
CA ASN A 281 11.79 0.15 -17.85
C ASN A 281 13.29 0.21 -18.15
N VAL A 282 14.17 0.01 -17.15
CA VAL A 282 15.63 -0.01 -17.33
C VAL A 282 16.10 -1.48 -17.37
N PRO A 283 16.43 -2.03 -18.57
CA PRO A 283 16.75 -3.44 -18.71
C PRO A 283 17.96 -3.90 -17.90
N GLU A 284 18.98 -3.06 -17.77
CA GLU A 284 20.18 -3.39 -16.99
C GLU A 284 19.87 -3.57 -15.51
N TYR A 285 19.02 -2.71 -14.94
CA TYR A 285 18.57 -2.81 -13.56
C TYR A 285 17.74 -4.08 -13.35
N ILE A 286 16.74 -4.33 -14.20
CA ILE A 286 15.94 -5.58 -14.17
C ILE A 286 16.84 -6.83 -14.28
N SER A 287 17.79 -6.85 -15.22
CA SER A 287 18.68 -8.00 -15.39
C SER A 287 19.58 -8.25 -14.19
N THR A 288 19.96 -7.22 -13.44
CA THR A 288 20.73 -7.38 -12.20
C THR A 288 19.86 -7.99 -11.11
N ILE A 289 18.59 -7.59 -11.00
CA ILE A 289 17.62 -8.21 -10.07
C ILE A 289 17.47 -9.71 -10.36
N GLU A 290 17.31 -10.08 -11.64
CA GLU A 290 17.22 -11.48 -12.08
C GLU A 290 18.52 -12.27 -11.77
N ASN A 291 19.69 -11.65 -11.87
CA ASN A 291 20.96 -12.29 -11.48
C ASN A 291 21.04 -12.48 -9.96
N THR A 292 20.63 -11.48 -9.17
CA THR A 292 20.60 -11.57 -7.70
C THR A 292 19.61 -12.64 -7.22
N ASP A 293 18.46 -12.80 -7.89
CA ASP A 293 17.54 -13.93 -7.64
C ASP A 293 18.22 -15.29 -7.83
N GLY A 294 19.12 -15.41 -8.82
CA GLY A 294 19.95 -16.59 -9.02
C GLY A 294 20.83 -16.94 -7.81
N TYR A 295 21.40 -15.92 -7.14
CA TYR A 295 22.15 -16.11 -5.89
C TYR A 295 21.24 -16.48 -4.71
N VAL A 296 20.05 -15.88 -4.62
CA VAL A 296 19.03 -16.29 -3.65
C VAL A 296 18.67 -17.77 -3.84
N ALA A 297 18.50 -18.24 -5.08
CA ALA A 297 18.29 -19.65 -5.37
C ALA A 297 19.43 -20.55 -4.87
N GLU A 298 20.69 -20.15 -5.03
CA GLU A 298 21.83 -20.94 -4.54
C GLU A 298 21.83 -21.06 -3.01
N VAL A 299 21.60 -19.95 -2.30
CA VAL A 299 21.50 -19.91 -0.83
C VAL A 299 20.33 -20.76 -0.35
N MET A 300 19.14 -20.59 -0.94
CA MET A 300 17.96 -21.36 -0.55
C MET A 300 18.13 -22.85 -0.82
N ASN A 301 18.74 -23.23 -1.95
CA ASN A 301 19.06 -24.63 -2.22
C ASN A 301 20.05 -25.20 -1.19
N ALA A 302 21.04 -24.44 -0.74
CA ALA A 302 21.96 -24.90 0.31
C ALA A 302 21.24 -25.06 1.65
N LEU A 303 20.37 -24.11 1.99
CA LEU A 303 19.58 -24.10 3.21
C LEU A 303 18.63 -25.31 3.29
N THR A 304 17.80 -25.53 2.29
CA THR A 304 16.78 -26.60 2.30
C THR A 304 17.39 -28.00 2.16
N ASN A 305 18.64 -28.12 1.72
CA ASN A 305 19.37 -29.39 1.67
C ASN A 305 20.14 -29.70 2.96
N ARG A 306 20.03 -28.86 4.00
CA ARG A 306 20.63 -29.15 5.30
C ARG A 306 19.97 -30.39 5.92
N PRO A 307 20.74 -31.32 6.51
CA PRO A 307 20.18 -32.58 7.05
C PRO A 307 19.10 -32.41 8.12
N ASN A 308 19.13 -31.30 8.87
CA ASN A 308 18.18 -31.01 9.95
C ASN A 308 17.24 -29.85 9.59
N PHE A 309 17.09 -29.47 8.31
CA PHE A 309 16.39 -28.25 7.91
C PHE A 309 14.99 -28.12 8.53
N VAL A 310 14.26 -29.23 8.64
CA VAL A 310 12.91 -29.26 9.24
C VAL A 310 12.96 -28.98 10.74
N GLU A 311 13.86 -29.64 11.47
CA GLU A 311 14.05 -29.43 12.91
C GLU A 311 14.67 -28.07 13.24
N GLU A 312 15.26 -27.39 12.27
CA GLU A 312 15.93 -26.11 12.44
C GLU A 312 14.97 -24.90 12.33
N ASN A 313 13.68 -25.12 12.05
CA ASN A 313 12.61 -24.10 12.05
C ASN A 313 13.07 -22.71 11.55
N TRP A 314 13.54 -22.66 10.30
CA TRP A 314 14.09 -21.44 9.73
C TRP A 314 13.01 -20.42 9.39
N LEU A 315 13.19 -19.19 9.86
CA LEU A 315 12.55 -17.99 9.32
C LEU A 315 13.48 -17.33 8.31
N ILE A 316 13.00 -17.17 7.08
CA ILE A 316 13.67 -16.45 6.01
C ILE A 316 12.99 -15.09 5.85
N LEU A 317 13.71 -14.01 6.16
CA LEU A 317 13.27 -12.63 5.93
C LEU A 317 13.98 -12.06 4.71
N VAL A 318 13.24 -11.47 3.77
CA VAL A 318 13.81 -10.79 2.60
C VAL A 318 13.23 -9.38 2.48
N SER A 319 14.10 -8.40 2.32
CA SER A 319 13.70 -7.00 2.18
C SER A 319 14.79 -6.16 1.50
N THR A 320 14.49 -4.89 1.31
CA THR A 320 15.42 -3.85 0.85
C THR A 320 15.40 -2.70 1.84
N ASP A 321 16.47 -1.92 1.88
CA ASP A 321 16.62 -0.76 2.74
C ASP A 321 16.01 0.52 2.14
N HIS A 322 15.97 0.62 0.81
CA HIS A 322 15.32 1.73 0.11
C HIS A 322 14.95 1.42 -1.34
N GLY A 323 14.16 2.29 -1.95
CA GLY A 323 14.01 2.40 -3.40
C GLY A 323 14.86 3.55 -3.98
N GLY A 324 14.51 4.04 -5.17
CA GLY A 324 15.28 5.09 -5.84
C GLY A 324 14.57 5.74 -7.04
N ILE A 325 15.04 6.92 -7.45
CA ILE A 325 14.54 7.66 -8.62
C ILE A 325 15.70 8.10 -9.51
N GLY A 326 15.58 7.84 -10.81
CA GLY A 326 16.63 8.19 -11.75
C GLY A 326 17.90 7.43 -11.36
N LEU A 327 18.99 8.13 -11.04
CA LEU A 327 20.27 7.52 -10.64
C LEU A 327 20.60 7.74 -9.15
N ASN A 328 19.64 8.19 -8.34
CA ASN A 328 19.88 8.52 -6.94
C ASN A 328 18.74 8.03 -6.04
N HIS A 329 19.02 8.01 -4.75
CA HIS A 329 18.08 7.80 -3.65
C HIS A 329 18.47 8.73 -2.49
N GLY A 330 17.65 8.78 -1.43
CA GLY A 330 17.87 9.60 -0.22
C GLY A 330 16.82 10.68 0.02
N GLY A 331 15.78 10.73 -0.82
CA GLY A 331 14.63 11.61 -0.70
C GLY A 331 13.50 11.02 0.16
N THR A 332 12.28 11.48 -0.13
CA THR A 332 11.03 11.17 0.61
C THR A 332 9.89 10.87 -0.36
N SER A 333 10.23 10.51 -1.60
CA SER A 333 9.24 10.07 -2.57
C SER A 333 8.78 8.66 -2.23
N ILE A 334 7.59 8.29 -2.69
CA ILE A 334 7.08 6.94 -2.43
C ILE A 334 7.92 5.88 -3.15
N GLU A 335 8.54 6.20 -4.29
CA GLU A 335 9.46 5.33 -5.00
C GLU A 335 10.78 5.10 -4.26
N GLU A 336 11.17 6.01 -3.36
CA GLU A 336 12.35 5.87 -2.49
C GLU A 336 11.99 5.19 -1.16
N GLU A 337 10.78 5.43 -0.63
CA GLU A 337 10.34 4.91 0.66
C GLU A 337 9.70 3.53 0.60
N THR A 338 9.13 3.13 -0.55
CA THR A 338 8.46 1.83 -0.71
C THR A 338 9.49 0.72 -0.82
N ILE A 339 9.40 -0.22 0.12
CA ILE A 339 10.20 -1.44 0.20
C ILE A 339 9.25 -2.65 0.17
N PHE A 340 9.81 -3.84 0.07
CA PHE A 340 9.03 -5.07 0.23
C PHE A 340 9.42 -5.78 1.53
N PHE A 341 8.53 -6.61 2.04
CA PHE A 341 8.78 -7.46 3.19
C PHE A 341 8.31 -8.87 2.87
N ILE A 342 9.21 -9.84 2.97
CA ILE A 342 8.89 -11.26 2.85
C ILE A 342 9.30 -11.94 4.16
N ALA A 343 8.42 -12.77 4.70
CA ALA A 343 8.72 -13.74 5.73
C ALA A 343 8.27 -15.12 5.24
N SER A 344 9.19 -16.08 5.18
CA SER A 344 8.93 -17.43 4.65
C SER A 344 9.56 -18.48 5.56
N GLY A 345 9.00 -19.68 5.59
CA GLY A 345 9.48 -20.79 6.42
C GLY A 345 8.38 -21.81 6.66
N LEU A 346 8.73 -23.00 7.13
CA LEU A 346 7.76 -24.10 7.33
C LEU A 346 6.65 -23.74 8.33
N SER A 347 6.94 -22.86 9.29
CA SER A 347 6.00 -22.38 10.31
C SER A 347 5.26 -21.09 9.94
N ILE A 348 5.50 -20.52 8.76
CA ILE A 348 4.97 -19.20 8.40
C ILE A 348 3.69 -19.31 7.57
N GLU A 349 2.61 -18.68 8.04
CA GLU A 349 1.36 -18.63 7.29
C GLU A 349 1.50 -17.79 6.00
N THR A 350 0.94 -18.30 4.90
CA THR A 350 0.89 -17.55 3.64
C THR A 350 -0.12 -16.39 3.71
N GLU A 351 0.36 -15.16 3.57
CA GLU A 351 -0.48 -13.96 3.63
C GLU A 351 0.03 -12.85 2.68
N LEU A 352 -0.87 -12.13 2.00
CA LEU A 352 -0.53 -10.92 1.25
C LEU A 352 -1.03 -9.67 2.00
N ILE A 353 -0.11 -8.78 2.36
CA ILE A 353 -0.38 -7.51 3.03
C ILE A 353 -0.12 -6.37 2.04
N VAL A 354 -1.12 -5.51 1.81
CA VAL A 354 -1.02 -4.37 0.89
C VAL A 354 -1.56 -3.11 1.56
N LYS A 355 -1.17 -1.95 1.04
CA LYS A 355 -1.70 -0.66 1.50
C LYS A 355 -3.21 -0.57 1.26
N ASP A 356 -3.90 0.09 2.18
CA ASP A 356 -5.29 0.48 2.04
C ASP A 356 -5.42 1.72 1.13
N THR A 357 -6.59 1.95 0.54
CA THR A 357 -6.90 3.25 -0.11
C THR A 357 -7.86 4.06 0.79
N LEU A 358 -7.53 5.29 1.18
CA LEU A 358 -8.38 6.14 2.02
C LEU A 358 -9.45 6.88 1.22
N GLU A 359 -9.10 7.38 0.04
CA GLU A 359 -9.99 8.18 -0.78
C GLU A 359 -9.67 8.00 -2.26
N VAL A 360 -10.73 7.97 -3.07
CA VAL A 360 -10.67 8.18 -4.51
C VAL A 360 -11.57 9.37 -4.77
N LEU A 361 -10.96 10.54 -5.01
CA LEU A 361 -11.69 11.69 -5.52
C LEU A 361 -11.78 11.53 -7.04
N PRO A 362 -12.98 11.33 -7.62
CA PRO A 362 -13.11 11.40 -9.06
C PRO A 362 -12.70 12.81 -9.51
N PRO A 363 -12.17 12.98 -10.74
CA PRO A 363 -11.93 14.31 -11.26
C PRO A 363 -13.23 15.14 -11.18
N PRO A 364 -13.17 16.45 -10.92
CA PRO A 364 -14.35 17.30 -10.86
C PRO A 364 -15.21 17.05 -12.11
N TYR A 365 -16.51 16.82 -11.92
CA TYR A 365 -17.42 16.55 -13.04
C TYR A 365 -17.50 17.81 -13.91
N ASN A 366 -16.66 17.85 -14.93
CA ASN A 366 -16.72 18.85 -15.96
C ASN A 366 -17.73 18.35 -16.99
N CYS A 367 -18.68 19.18 -17.38
CA CYS A 367 -19.59 18.92 -18.50
C CYS A 367 -18.87 18.78 -19.86
N ILE A 368 -17.54 18.91 -19.87
CA ILE A 368 -16.60 18.57 -20.94
C ILE A 368 -16.25 17.08 -20.85
N SER A 369 -15.69 16.51 -21.92
CA SER A 369 -15.20 15.13 -21.89
C SER A 369 -14.32 14.86 -20.65
N PRO A 370 -14.57 13.79 -19.88
CA PRO A 370 -13.71 13.42 -18.75
C PRO A 370 -12.24 13.31 -19.16
N GLY A 371 -11.35 13.87 -18.34
CA GLY A 371 -9.90 13.85 -18.58
C GLY A 371 -9.39 14.91 -19.56
N SER A 372 -10.21 15.86 -20.01
CA SER A 372 -9.71 17.03 -20.76
C SER A 372 -8.76 17.88 -19.93
N SER A 373 -7.72 18.43 -20.56
CA SER A 373 -6.88 19.47 -19.95
C SER A 373 -7.70 20.72 -19.66
N GLU A 374 -7.37 21.38 -18.56
CA GLU A 374 -7.90 22.69 -18.14
C GLU A 374 -6.77 23.73 -18.11
N LEU A 375 -7.12 25.00 -18.32
CA LEU A 375 -6.17 26.10 -18.17
C LEU A 375 -6.28 26.68 -16.75
N ARG A 376 -5.19 26.63 -16.00
CA ARG A 376 -5.07 27.10 -14.62
C ARG A 376 -4.45 28.48 -14.51
N PHE A 377 -5.05 29.29 -13.65
CA PHE A 377 -4.66 30.64 -13.29
C PHE A 377 -4.29 30.65 -11.82
N GLU A 378 -3.05 31.03 -11.50
CA GLU A 378 -2.51 31.04 -10.14
C GLU A 378 -2.49 32.47 -9.54
N GLY A 379 -3.26 33.38 -10.14
CA GLY A 379 -3.23 34.81 -9.82
C GLY A 379 -2.05 35.56 -10.47
N ALA A 380 -1.59 36.64 -9.83
CA ALA A 380 -0.39 37.40 -10.23
C ALA A 380 -0.34 37.90 -11.70
N GLY A 381 -1.49 38.17 -12.31
CA GLY A 381 -1.62 38.65 -13.68
C GLY A 381 -1.71 37.57 -14.75
N ASN A 382 -1.73 36.28 -14.37
CA ASN A 382 -1.99 35.18 -15.31
C ASN A 382 -3.27 35.46 -16.10
N SER A 383 -3.20 35.36 -17.43
CA SER A 383 -4.33 35.73 -18.26
C SER A 383 -4.35 35.04 -19.62
N VAL A 384 -5.50 35.12 -20.28
CA VAL A 384 -5.63 34.96 -21.73
C VAL A 384 -6.07 36.30 -22.30
N SER A 385 -5.35 36.81 -23.29
CA SER A 385 -5.71 38.05 -23.98
C SER A 385 -6.27 37.74 -25.36
N ILE A 386 -7.47 38.24 -25.65
CA ILE A 386 -8.06 38.29 -26.98
C ILE A 386 -7.84 39.69 -27.52
N ASP A 387 -7.22 39.84 -28.69
CA ASP A 387 -6.95 41.15 -29.27
C ASP A 387 -8.24 41.95 -29.58
N GLU A 388 -8.11 43.28 -29.63
CA GLU A 388 -9.20 44.17 -30.05
C GLU A 388 -9.70 43.79 -31.46
N ASN A 389 -11.02 43.65 -31.59
CA ASN A 389 -11.67 43.26 -32.84
C ASN A 389 -13.05 43.93 -32.92
N PRO A 390 -13.49 44.43 -34.09
CA PRO A 390 -14.82 45.02 -34.25
C PRO A 390 -15.98 44.09 -33.86
N SER A 391 -15.78 42.78 -33.89
CA SER A 391 -16.78 41.79 -33.47
C SER A 391 -16.95 41.71 -31.94
N LEU A 392 -16.08 42.37 -31.17
CA LEU A 392 -16.17 42.50 -29.71
C LEU A 392 -16.67 43.89 -29.27
N GLU A 393 -16.94 44.80 -30.22
CA GLU A 393 -17.54 46.11 -29.95
C GLU A 393 -19.05 45.94 -29.76
N LEU A 394 -19.55 46.29 -28.58
CA LEU A 394 -20.93 46.09 -28.14
C LEU A 394 -21.71 47.42 -28.13
N GLY A 395 -21.02 48.55 -27.98
CA GLY A 395 -21.62 49.87 -27.99
C GLY A 395 -22.70 50.04 -26.92
N SER A 396 -23.78 50.76 -27.27
CA SER A 396 -24.93 50.99 -26.39
C SER A 396 -26.18 50.18 -26.77
N GLU A 397 -26.15 49.36 -27.82
CA GLU A 397 -27.36 48.77 -28.41
C GLU A 397 -27.23 47.27 -28.77
N GLN A 398 -26.03 46.69 -28.81
CA GLN A 398 -25.88 45.28 -29.21
C GLN A 398 -26.24 44.36 -28.05
N ASP A 399 -27.33 43.60 -28.18
CA ASP A 399 -27.66 42.54 -27.23
C ASP A 399 -26.73 41.33 -27.37
N PHE A 400 -26.41 40.69 -26.26
CA PHE A 400 -25.47 39.56 -26.29
C PHE A 400 -25.64 38.61 -25.11
N THR A 401 -25.04 37.42 -25.22
CA THR A 401 -24.94 36.45 -24.13
C THR A 401 -23.52 35.93 -24.04
N ILE A 402 -23.00 35.82 -22.81
CA ILE A 402 -21.71 35.19 -22.52
C ILE A 402 -21.96 34.00 -21.58
N GLU A 403 -21.34 32.87 -21.87
CA GLU A 403 -21.22 31.73 -20.95
C GLU A 403 -19.76 31.43 -20.69
N ILE A 404 -19.40 31.18 -19.44
CA ILE A 404 -18.07 30.73 -19.02
C ILE A 404 -18.18 29.53 -18.10
N ARG A 405 -17.23 28.60 -18.16
CA ARG A 405 -17.07 27.61 -17.09
C ARG A 405 -15.86 27.91 -16.24
N ILE A 406 -16.06 27.81 -14.93
CA ILE A 406 -15.02 28.08 -13.96
C ILE A 406 -14.97 27.00 -12.89
N ARG A 407 -13.81 26.87 -12.26
CA ARG A 407 -13.57 26.02 -11.09
C ARG A 407 -12.63 26.72 -10.13
N THR A 408 -13.05 26.96 -8.89
CA THR A 408 -12.21 27.61 -7.88
C THR A 408 -12.63 27.22 -6.47
N GLU A 409 -11.72 27.42 -5.52
CA GLU A 409 -11.96 27.35 -4.07
C GLU A 409 -12.09 28.74 -3.43
N THR A 410 -11.88 29.80 -4.21
CA THR A 410 -11.76 31.17 -3.71
C THR A 410 -12.70 32.12 -4.44
N THR A 411 -13.37 32.98 -3.67
CA THR A 411 -14.33 33.97 -4.21
C THR A 411 -13.94 35.40 -3.78
N SER A 412 -12.73 35.83 -4.16
CA SER A 412 -12.19 37.18 -3.88
C SER A 412 -12.66 38.23 -4.89
N ASP A 413 -12.38 39.52 -4.63
CA ASP A 413 -12.66 40.58 -5.61
C ASP A 413 -11.66 40.51 -6.78
N VAL A 414 -12.08 39.94 -7.91
CA VAL A 414 -11.25 39.60 -9.07
C VAL A 414 -11.98 39.84 -10.38
N ALA A 415 -11.25 39.92 -11.49
CA ALA A 415 -11.79 39.89 -12.85
C ALA A 415 -11.58 38.49 -13.44
N ILE A 416 -12.69 37.75 -13.61
CA ILE A 416 -12.68 36.39 -14.17
C ILE A 416 -12.60 36.47 -15.70
N ILE A 417 -13.49 37.26 -16.29
CA ILE A 417 -13.50 37.63 -17.71
C ILE A 417 -14.07 39.04 -17.82
N GLY A 418 -13.52 39.85 -18.72
CA GLY A 418 -14.06 41.16 -19.01
C GLY A 418 -13.21 41.94 -20.00
N ASN A 419 -13.63 43.18 -20.26
CA ASN A 419 -12.91 44.12 -21.12
C ASN A 419 -12.59 45.44 -20.40
N LYS A 420 -12.78 45.51 -19.07
CA LYS A 420 -12.67 46.74 -18.29
C LYS A 420 -11.47 46.76 -17.36
N ASP A 421 -11.06 47.97 -16.98
CA ASP A 421 -10.23 48.23 -15.80
C ASP A 421 -11.13 48.09 -14.55
N TRP A 422 -10.87 47.06 -13.74
CA TRP A 422 -11.76 46.68 -12.62
C TRP A 422 -11.57 47.54 -11.36
N ASP A 423 -10.64 48.51 -11.38
CA ASP A 423 -10.42 49.40 -10.23
C ASP A 423 -11.65 50.24 -9.86
N SER A 424 -12.62 50.35 -10.78
CA SER A 424 -13.93 50.95 -10.52
C SER A 424 -15.03 50.28 -11.33
N GLY A 425 -16.12 49.89 -10.65
CA GLY A 425 -17.34 49.41 -11.33
C GLY A 425 -18.05 50.45 -12.21
N LEU A 426 -17.66 51.73 -12.14
CA LEU A 426 -18.13 52.76 -13.08
C LEU A 426 -17.36 52.79 -14.39
N ASN A 427 -16.13 52.25 -14.44
CA ASN A 427 -15.33 52.27 -15.66
C ASN A 427 -16.12 51.59 -16.80
N PRO A 428 -16.01 52.09 -18.04
CA PRO A 428 -16.66 51.48 -19.19
C PRO A 428 -16.32 49.98 -19.31
N GLY A 429 -17.28 49.17 -19.71
CA GLY A 429 -17.11 47.74 -19.96
C GLY A 429 -17.79 46.83 -18.94
N PHE A 430 -17.65 45.53 -19.17
CA PHE A 430 -18.24 44.47 -18.34
C PHE A 430 -17.16 43.63 -17.64
N VAL A 431 -17.55 42.99 -16.54
CA VAL A 431 -16.72 41.98 -15.88
C VAL A 431 -17.58 40.95 -15.16
N PHE A 432 -17.15 39.70 -15.20
CA PHE A 432 -17.61 38.63 -14.32
C PHE A 432 -16.67 38.56 -13.12
N SER A 433 -17.23 38.56 -11.92
CA SER A 433 -16.48 38.69 -10.67
C SER A 433 -17.22 37.99 -9.52
N PHE A 434 -16.71 38.10 -8.29
CA PHE A 434 -17.39 37.67 -7.09
C PHE A 434 -17.92 38.85 -6.28
N GLU A 435 -19.02 38.62 -5.55
CA GLU A 435 -19.50 39.56 -4.56
C GLU A 435 -18.47 39.65 -3.42
N TYR A 436 -17.98 40.86 -3.17
CA TYR A 436 -17.01 41.12 -2.13
C TYR A 436 -17.39 42.39 -1.36
N PRO A 437 -17.29 42.42 -0.02
CA PRO A 437 -16.83 41.33 0.87
C PRO A 437 -17.94 40.32 1.24
N ASN A 438 -19.15 40.48 0.70
CA ASN A 438 -20.34 39.73 1.15
C ASN A 438 -20.57 38.40 0.41
N GLY A 439 -19.56 37.89 -0.31
CA GLY A 439 -19.62 36.60 -1.02
C GLY A 439 -20.12 35.44 -0.16
N PRO A 440 -20.47 34.30 -0.77
CA PRO A 440 -19.68 33.70 -1.85
C PRO A 440 -20.29 33.83 -3.26
N ALA A 441 -21.36 34.60 -3.45
CA ALA A 441 -22.04 34.72 -4.74
C ALA A 441 -21.13 35.29 -5.84
N TRP A 442 -21.34 34.86 -7.08
CA TRP A 442 -20.75 35.51 -8.26
C TRP A 442 -21.62 36.67 -8.75
N LYS A 443 -21.02 37.61 -9.47
CA LYS A 443 -21.69 38.81 -9.98
C LYS A 443 -21.22 39.17 -11.39
N VAL A 444 -22.03 39.99 -12.06
CA VAL A 444 -21.63 40.70 -13.27
C VAL A 444 -21.81 42.19 -13.03
N ASN A 445 -20.77 42.96 -13.36
CA ASN A 445 -20.82 44.41 -13.35
C ASN A 445 -20.75 44.95 -14.79
N LEU A 446 -21.55 45.96 -15.07
CA LEU A 446 -21.55 46.73 -16.32
C LEU A 446 -21.43 48.22 -15.99
N GLY A 447 -20.57 48.96 -16.69
CA GLY A 447 -20.42 50.40 -16.53
C GLY A 447 -20.16 51.11 -17.86
N ASP A 448 -20.48 52.40 -17.94
CA ASP A 448 -20.29 53.24 -19.15
C ASP A 448 -19.40 54.49 -18.89
N GLY A 449 -18.80 54.58 -17.71
CA GLY A 449 -18.05 55.74 -17.23
C GLY A 449 -18.85 56.76 -16.41
N ASN A 450 -20.19 56.69 -16.44
CA ASN A 450 -21.10 57.59 -15.72
C ASN A 450 -22.10 56.82 -14.84
N GLU A 451 -22.66 55.73 -15.37
CA GLU A 451 -23.60 54.84 -14.73
C GLU A 451 -23.01 53.42 -14.62
N ARG A 452 -23.56 52.63 -13.69
CA ARG A 452 -23.22 51.23 -13.52
C ARG A 452 -24.44 50.42 -13.09
N ALA A 453 -24.42 49.14 -13.42
CA ALA A 453 -25.35 48.13 -12.96
C ALA A 453 -24.58 46.90 -12.47
N ASP A 454 -25.06 46.29 -11.39
CA ASP A 454 -24.47 45.11 -10.76
C ASP A 454 -25.58 44.08 -10.55
N ALA A 455 -25.51 42.92 -11.20
CA ALA A 455 -26.36 41.79 -10.88
C ALA A 455 -25.55 40.78 -10.07
N ASN A 456 -26.07 40.39 -8.91
CA ASN A 456 -25.41 39.47 -7.99
C ASN A 456 -26.25 38.20 -7.89
N GLY A 457 -25.63 37.04 -8.13
CA GLY A 457 -26.28 35.75 -7.94
C GLY A 457 -26.58 35.47 -6.46
N SER A 458 -27.23 34.33 -6.19
CA SER A 458 -27.57 33.91 -4.82
C SER A 458 -26.80 32.69 -4.33
N ILE A 459 -25.93 32.11 -5.16
CA ILE A 459 -25.24 30.83 -4.93
C ILE A 459 -23.74 31.05 -5.12
N GLY A 460 -22.93 30.51 -4.21
CA GLY A 460 -21.48 30.50 -4.34
C GLY A 460 -20.98 29.32 -5.14
N VAL A 461 -19.84 29.51 -5.82
CA VAL A 461 -19.24 28.57 -6.78
C VAL A 461 -17.77 28.25 -6.42
N GLY A 462 -17.42 28.49 -5.16
CA GLY A 462 -16.07 28.31 -4.60
C GLY A 462 -15.88 26.95 -3.92
N ASP A 463 -16.45 25.88 -4.46
CA ASP A 463 -16.46 24.52 -3.90
C ASP A 463 -15.51 23.56 -4.64
N ASN A 464 -14.65 24.10 -5.51
CA ASN A 464 -13.76 23.38 -6.40
C ASN A 464 -14.45 22.47 -7.43
N GLN A 465 -15.76 22.65 -7.69
CA GLN A 465 -16.47 22.01 -8.79
C GLN A 465 -16.57 22.92 -10.01
N TRP A 466 -16.85 22.32 -11.17
CA TRP A 466 -17.11 23.07 -12.40
C TRP A 466 -18.51 23.66 -12.37
N HIS A 467 -18.60 24.97 -12.58
CA HIS A 467 -19.85 25.69 -12.73
C HIS A 467 -19.89 26.44 -14.06
N THR A 468 -21.05 26.46 -14.71
CA THR A 468 -21.32 27.29 -15.89
C THR A 468 -22.02 28.57 -15.46
N LEU A 469 -21.39 29.71 -15.71
CA LEU A 469 -21.93 31.04 -15.43
C LEU A 469 -22.38 31.67 -16.74
N SER A 470 -23.69 31.84 -16.91
CA SER A 470 -24.27 32.48 -18.10
C SER A 470 -24.83 33.85 -17.74
N CYS A 471 -24.57 34.85 -18.58
CA CYS A 471 -25.18 36.17 -18.46
C CYS A 471 -25.68 36.65 -19.83
N SER A 472 -26.98 36.94 -19.91
CA SER A 472 -27.59 37.60 -21.06
C SER A 472 -27.74 39.09 -20.78
N PHE A 473 -27.43 39.92 -21.78
CA PHE A 473 -27.43 41.37 -21.71
C PHE A 473 -28.39 41.90 -22.77
N ASP A 474 -29.62 42.18 -22.35
CA ASP A 474 -30.62 42.92 -23.12
C ASP A 474 -30.36 44.42 -22.93
N ARG A 475 -29.69 45.08 -23.89
CA ARG A 475 -29.09 46.40 -23.68
C ARG A 475 -30.13 47.50 -23.48
N ASP A 476 -31.35 47.32 -23.96
CA ASP A 476 -32.49 48.20 -23.69
C ASP A 476 -33.46 47.63 -22.64
N GLY A 477 -33.04 46.59 -21.90
CA GLY A 477 -33.81 45.90 -20.88
C GLY A 477 -32.95 45.35 -19.74
N MET A 478 -33.02 44.03 -19.51
CA MET A 478 -32.45 43.36 -18.34
C MET A 478 -31.14 42.61 -18.64
N MET A 479 -30.16 42.76 -17.75
CA MET A 479 -29.08 41.79 -17.58
C MET A 479 -29.59 40.63 -16.73
N ARG A 480 -29.45 39.36 -17.17
CA ARG A 480 -29.96 38.17 -16.46
C ARG A 480 -28.86 37.13 -16.26
N LEU A 481 -28.67 36.68 -15.02
CA LEU A 481 -27.65 35.72 -14.61
C LEU A 481 -28.25 34.32 -14.43
N TYR A 482 -27.49 33.30 -14.83
CA TYR A 482 -27.82 31.90 -14.66
C TYR A 482 -26.60 31.14 -14.12
N THR A 483 -26.80 30.35 -13.06
CA THR A 483 -25.80 29.40 -12.58
C THR A 483 -26.24 28.00 -13.00
N ASP A 484 -25.38 27.27 -13.69
CA ASP A 484 -25.63 25.90 -14.16
C ASP A 484 -26.97 25.76 -14.89
N GLY A 485 -27.23 26.72 -15.77
CA GLY A 485 -28.45 26.75 -16.58
C GLY A 485 -29.72 27.20 -15.84
N VAL A 486 -29.62 27.60 -14.56
CA VAL A 486 -30.77 28.02 -13.74
C VAL A 486 -30.70 29.53 -13.47
N PHE A 487 -31.78 30.24 -13.75
CA PHE A 487 -31.91 31.67 -13.48
C PHE A 487 -31.68 31.99 -11.99
N VAL A 488 -30.83 32.98 -11.70
CA VAL A 488 -30.51 33.37 -10.31
C VAL A 488 -30.82 34.83 -10.00
N ALA A 489 -30.59 35.77 -10.92
CA ALA A 489 -30.75 37.20 -10.68
C ALA A 489 -30.89 38.00 -11.99
N GLU A 490 -31.40 39.22 -11.87
CA GLU A 490 -31.44 40.18 -12.98
C GLU A 490 -31.33 41.63 -12.48
N GLU A 491 -30.86 42.52 -13.35
CA GLU A 491 -30.74 43.96 -13.09
C GLU A 491 -31.09 44.75 -14.36
N ASP A 492 -31.74 45.90 -14.23
CA ASP A 492 -32.08 46.78 -15.35
C ASP A 492 -30.81 47.50 -15.84
N ILE A 493 -30.48 47.32 -17.12
CA ILE A 493 -29.32 47.93 -17.76
C ILE A 493 -29.69 48.90 -18.89
N SER A 494 -30.98 49.22 -19.04
CA SER A 494 -31.53 50.05 -20.12
C SER A 494 -31.00 51.50 -20.10
N SER A 495 -30.46 51.96 -18.97
CA SER A 495 -29.85 53.29 -18.84
C SER A 495 -28.34 53.32 -19.13
N ILE A 496 -27.68 52.15 -19.20
CA ILE A 496 -26.24 52.05 -19.40
C ILE A 496 -25.90 52.36 -20.86
N GLY A 497 -25.03 53.35 -21.07
CA GLY A 497 -24.57 53.80 -22.38
C GLY A 497 -23.51 52.90 -23.03
N ASN A 498 -22.53 53.51 -23.69
CA ASN A 498 -21.50 52.78 -24.42
C ASN A 498 -20.52 52.08 -23.46
N ILE A 499 -20.32 50.77 -23.65
CA ILE A 499 -19.43 49.92 -22.84
C ILE A 499 -18.12 49.52 -23.56
N ASP A 500 -17.86 50.07 -24.75
CA ASP A 500 -16.63 49.85 -25.50
C ASP A 500 -15.46 50.59 -24.85
N VAL A 501 -14.38 49.85 -24.60
CA VAL A 501 -13.17 50.36 -23.92
C VAL A 501 -12.04 50.68 -24.92
N GLY A 502 -12.12 50.16 -26.15
CA GLY A 502 -11.03 50.24 -27.13
C GLY A 502 -9.85 49.32 -26.77
N SER A 503 -10.15 48.20 -26.11
CA SER A 503 -9.22 47.13 -25.77
C SER A 503 -9.86 45.79 -26.05
N GLY A 504 -9.01 44.77 -26.16
CA GLY A 504 -9.42 43.38 -26.24
C GLY A 504 -10.09 42.85 -24.97
N TRP A 505 -10.45 41.57 -24.98
CA TRP A 505 -10.99 40.87 -23.80
C TRP A 505 -9.88 40.15 -23.06
N VAL A 506 -10.00 40.06 -21.74
CA VAL A 506 -9.03 39.37 -20.88
C VAL A 506 -9.76 38.35 -20.02
N PHE A 507 -9.21 37.13 -19.97
CA PHE A 507 -9.64 36.06 -19.06
C PHE A 507 -8.58 35.92 -17.97
N GLY A 508 -8.98 35.79 -16.71
CA GLY A 508 -8.08 35.57 -15.58
C GLY A 508 -7.54 36.82 -14.88
N SER A 509 -7.75 38.01 -15.44
CA SER A 509 -7.42 39.30 -14.83
C SER A 509 -8.18 40.44 -15.52
N ASP A 510 -8.00 41.67 -15.04
CA ASP A 510 -8.50 42.85 -15.73
C ASP A 510 -7.58 43.26 -16.91
N ILE A 511 -7.96 44.30 -17.66
CA ILE A 511 -7.19 44.74 -18.84
C ILE A 511 -5.79 45.28 -18.51
N LEU A 512 -5.46 45.50 -17.24
CA LEU A 512 -4.16 45.96 -16.76
C LEU A 512 -3.36 44.85 -16.06
N GLY A 513 -3.89 43.62 -16.02
CA GLY A 513 -3.29 42.48 -15.33
C GLY A 513 -3.48 42.48 -13.81
N ASN A 514 -4.31 43.38 -13.27
CA ASN A 514 -4.66 43.43 -11.85
C ASN A 514 -5.89 42.56 -11.56
N TYR A 515 -6.29 42.48 -10.27
CA TYR A 515 -7.48 41.76 -9.83
C TYR A 515 -7.54 40.30 -10.34
N SER A 516 -6.42 39.60 -10.23
CA SER A 516 -6.23 38.31 -10.90
C SER A 516 -7.05 37.18 -10.27
N TYR A 517 -7.64 36.36 -11.12
CA TYR A 517 -8.37 35.16 -10.76
C TYR A 517 -7.42 34.02 -10.36
N THR A 518 -7.84 33.24 -9.36
CA THR A 518 -7.19 31.99 -8.97
C THR A 518 -8.18 30.85 -9.14
N GLY A 519 -7.85 29.88 -9.98
CA GLY A 519 -8.73 28.78 -10.35
C GLY A 519 -8.47 28.28 -11.77
N ALA A 520 -9.44 27.57 -12.35
CA ALA A 520 -9.41 27.15 -13.74
C ALA A 520 -10.57 27.77 -14.51
N ILE A 521 -10.33 28.12 -15.78
CA ILE A 521 -11.36 28.54 -16.73
C ILE A 521 -11.34 27.52 -17.86
N SER A 522 -12.52 27.06 -18.24
CA SER A 522 -12.72 26.22 -19.42
C SER A 522 -13.96 26.67 -20.16
N GLU A 523 -13.95 26.54 -21.48
CA GLU A 523 -15.03 26.92 -22.39
C GLU A 523 -15.65 28.32 -22.14
N VAL A 524 -15.26 29.29 -22.97
CA VAL A 524 -15.93 30.59 -23.06
C VAL A 524 -16.73 30.64 -24.36
N ARG A 525 -18.01 31.03 -24.26
CA ARG A 525 -18.94 31.15 -25.39
C ARG A 525 -19.54 32.54 -25.42
N PHE A 526 -19.68 33.10 -26.62
CA PHE A 526 -20.17 34.46 -26.83
C PHE A 526 -21.04 34.55 -28.07
N TRP A 527 -22.25 35.12 -27.91
CA TRP A 527 -23.23 35.32 -28.98
C TRP A 527 -23.68 36.77 -29.07
N HIS A 528 -23.93 37.25 -30.29
CA HIS A 528 -24.62 38.52 -30.57
C HIS A 528 -26.15 38.37 -30.56
N THR A 529 -26.67 37.68 -29.54
CA THR A 529 -28.11 37.58 -29.28
C THR A 529 -28.36 37.22 -27.81
N ILE A 530 -29.60 37.41 -27.36
CA ILE A 530 -30.08 36.89 -26.08
C ILE A 530 -30.46 35.42 -26.28
N LEU A 531 -29.84 34.52 -25.52
CA LEU A 531 -30.27 33.13 -25.45
C LEU A 531 -31.52 33.00 -24.58
N SER A 532 -32.43 32.11 -24.96
CA SER A 532 -33.63 31.84 -24.14
C SER A 532 -33.28 31.08 -22.86
N ASP A 533 -34.07 31.25 -21.79
CA ASP A 533 -33.94 30.48 -20.53
C ASP A 533 -33.91 28.95 -20.79
N GLU A 534 -34.68 28.46 -21.77
CA GLU A 534 -34.70 27.04 -22.17
C GLU A 534 -33.41 26.62 -22.87
N THR A 535 -32.86 27.48 -23.75
CA THR A 535 -31.57 27.25 -24.42
C THR A 535 -30.45 27.16 -23.39
N ILE A 536 -30.33 28.15 -22.50
CA ILE A 536 -29.31 28.19 -21.44
C ILE A 536 -29.43 26.95 -20.55
N ASN A 537 -30.64 26.60 -20.11
CA ASN A 537 -30.86 25.42 -19.28
C ASN A 537 -30.45 24.11 -19.97
N SER A 538 -30.73 23.96 -21.26
CA SER A 538 -30.42 22.72 -22.00
C SER A 538 -28.96 22.60 -22.48
N TRP A 539 -28.27 23.73 -22.68
CA TRP A 539 -26.93 23.75 -23.27
C TRP A 539 -25.78 24.10 -22.32
N HIS A 540 -26.05 24.55 -21.08
CA HIS A 540 -24.99 24.89 -20.11
C HIS A 540 -23.98 23.76 -19.90
N CYS A 541 -24.45 22.50 -19.89
CA CYS A 541 -23.65 21.29 -19.69
C CYS A 541 -23.50 20.41 -20.96
N SER A 542 -23.85 20.94 -22.13
CA SER A 542 -23.76 20.19 -23.41
C SER A 542 -22.55 20.68 -24.23
N PRO A 543 -21.80 19.80 -24.92
CA PRO A 543 -20.77 20.23 -25.88
C PRO A 543 -21.37 21.08 -27.01
N LEU A 544 -20.79 22.24 -27.27
CA LEU A 544 -21.30 23.16 -28.28
C LEU A 544 -21.10 22.59 -29.70
N ASN A 545 -22.14 22.63 -30.53
CA ASN A 545 -22.10 22.18 -31.92
C ASN A 545 -23.19 22.87 -32.76
N GLU A 546 -23.17 22.66 -34.08
CA GLU A 546 -24.08 23.30 -35.06
C GLU A 546 -25.58 23.06 -34.81
N SER A 547 -25.95 22.15 -33.91
CA SER A 547 -27.34 21.91 -33.51
C SER A 547 -27.85 22.89 -32.46
N HIS A 548 -26.99 23.76 -31.91
CA HIS A 548 -27.40 24.80 -30.97
C HIS A 548 -28.43 25.74 -31.65
N PRO A 549 -29.59 26.03 -31.01
CA PRO A 549 -30.66 26.82 -31.64
C PRO A 549 -30.19 28.17 -32.19
N ASP A 550 -29.25 28.79 -31.48
CA ASP A 550 -28.70 30.11 -31.79
C ASP A 550 -27.28 30.05 -32.40
N TRP A 551 -26.91 28.93 -33.04
CA TRP A 551 -25.58 28.73 -33.63
C TRP A 551 -25.18 29.85 -34.62
N GLU A 552 -26.13 30.37 -35.40
CA GLU A 552 -25.86 31.41 -36.39
C GLU A 552 -25.44 32.77 -35.79
N PHE A 553 -25.67 32.97 -34.48
CA PHE A 553 -25.30 34.17 -33.73
C PHE A 553 -24.03 34.01 -32.90
N LEU A 554 -23.39 32.83 -32.95
CA LEU A 554 -22.16 32.55 -32.22
C LEU A 554 -20.99 33.35 -32.81
N VAL A 555 -20.32 34.13 -31.97
CA VAL A 555 -19.19 35.00 -32.36
C VAL A 555 -17.87 34.46 -31.82
N GLY A 556 -17.86 33.99 -30.57
CA GLY A 556 -16.68 33.45 -29.89
C GLY A 556 -16.97 32.10 -29.26
N HIS A 557 -16.08 31.13 -29.47
CA HIS A 557 -16.06 29.86 -28.77
C HIS A 557 -14.61 29.39 -28.57
N TRP A 558 -14.13 29.54 -27.34
CA TRP A 558 -12.79 29.15 -26.89
C TRP A 558 -12.92 27.98 -25.92
N SER A 559 -12.54 26.78 -26.34
CA SER A 559 -12.71 25.58 -25.50
C SER A 559 -11.76 25.55 -24.30
N LEU A 560 -10.55 26.13 -24.43
CA LEU A 560 -9.54 26.13 -23.35
C LEU A 560 -9.23 24.70 -22.88
N THR A 561 -8.98 23.81 -23.85
CA THR A 561 -8.68 22.37 -23.65
C THR A 561 -7.50 21.90 -24.49
N GLU A 562 -6.70 22.81 -25.03
CA GLU A 562 -5.59 22.54 -25.96
C GLU A 562 -4.46 21.74 -25.29
N GLY A 563 -4.29 21.86 -23.97
CA GLY A 563 -3.40 21.03 -23.15
C GLY A 563 -1.90 21.32 -23.31
N SER A 564 -1.51 22.17 -24.26
CA SER A 564 -0.14 22.65 -24.43
C SER A 564 -0.09 23.91 -25.29
N GLY A 565 1.04 24.62 -25.27
CA GLY A 565 1.24 25.84 -26.07
C GLY A 565 0.62 27.09 -25.44
N THR A 566 0.71 28.21 -26.15
CA THR A 566 0.29 29.54 -25.68
C THR A 566 -0.91 30.11 -26.43
N ASP A 567 -1.43 29.41 -27.44
CA ASP A 567 -2.55 29.90 -28.25
C ASP A 567 -3.86 29.28 -27.75
N VAL A 568 -4.91 30.09 -27.64
CA VAL A 568 -6.29 29.65 -27.33
C VAL A 568 -7.14 29.87 -28.57
N ILE A 569 -7.63 28.80 -29.18
CA ILE A 569 -8.23 28.86 -30.51
C ILE A 569 -9.69 29.28 -30.40
N ASN A 570 -10.11 30.26 -31.22
CA ASN A 570 -11.52 30.53 -31.45
C ASN A 570 -12.07 29.63 -32.57
N SER A 571 -13.09 28.84 -32.25
CA SER A 571 -13.72 27.94 -33.23
C SER A 571 -14.95 28.53 -33.93
N ALA A 572 -15.47 29.68 -33.48
CA ALA A 572 -16.68 30.30 -34.04
C ALA A 572 -16.42 31.21 -35.26
N GLY A 573 -15.18 31.66 -35.50
CA GLY A 573 -14.84 32.57 -36.60
C GLY A 573 -13.37 33.02 -36.64
N LEU A 574 -12.96 33.76 -37.67
CA LEU A 574 -11.57 34.20 -37.86
C LEU A 574 -11.21 35.44 -37.02
N GLY A 575 -10.02 35.44 -36.41
CA GLY A 575 -9.38 36.65 -35.87
C GLY A 575 -9.73 37.02 -34.43
N LEU A 576 -10.17 36.04 -33.63
CA LEU A 576 -10.44 36.18 -32.20
C LEU A 576 -9.66 35.15 -31.36
N ASP A 577 -8.55 34.62 -31.89
CA ASP A 577 -7.70 33.71 -31.13
C ASP A 577 -7.09 34.45 -29.92
N GLY A 578 -6.93 33.73 -28.81
CA GLY A 578 -6.35 34.24 -27.58
C GLY A 578 -4.89 33.86 -27.41
N THR A 579 -4.16 34.64 -26.62
CA THR A 579 -2.79 34.35 -26.21
C THR A 579 -2.70 34.21 -24.71
N ILE A 580 -2.14 33.10 -24.24
CA ILE A 580 -1.88 32.80 -22.84
C ILE A 580 -0.67 33.59 -22.34
N GLN A 581 -0.84 34.23 -21.19
CA GLN A 581 0.21 34.87 -20.41
C GLN A 581 0.33 34.16 -19.07
N GLU A 582 1.34 33.31 -18.93
CA GLU A 582 1.75 32.63 -17.68
C GLU A 582 0.74 31.67 -17.03
N ALA A 583 -0.50 31.57 -17.52
CA ALA A 583 -1.40 30.49 -17.15
C ALA A 583 -0.88 29.14 -17.67
N THR A 584 -1.19 28.04 -16.97
CA THR A 584 -0.59 26.73 -17.23
C THR A 584 -1.64 25.66 -17.53
N TRP A 585 -1.30 24.74 -18.42
CA TRP A 585 -2.14 23.59 -18.71
C TRP A 585 -2.00 22.55 -17.60
N TYR A 586 -3.13 22.05 -17.12
CA TYR A 586 -3.19 21.01 -16.11
C TYR A 586 -4.21 19.96 -16.53
N GLN A 587 -3.95 18.69 -16.24
CA GLN A 587 -4.93 17.62 -16.42
C GLN A 587 -5.30 17.11 -15.03
N PRO A 588 -6.56 17.26 -14.58
CA PRO A 588 -6.95 16.78 -13.26
C PRO A 588 -6.94 15.26 -13.24
N GLU A 589 -6.01 14.70 -12.46
CA GLU A 589 -5.95 13.27 -12.18
C GLU A 589 -6.91 12.89 -11.04
N SER A 590 -7.27 11.61 -10.98
CA SER A 590 -7.97 11.09 -9.81
C SER A 590 -6.99 11.09 -8.63
N LEU A 591 -7.34 11.73 -7.52
CA LEU A 591 -6.53 11.64 -6.32
C LEU A 591 -6.85 10.31 -5.62
N ILE A 592 -5.86 9.42 -5.59
CA ILE A 592 -5.91 8.21 -4.77
C ILE A 592 -5.02 8.46 -3.55
N THR A 593 -5.61 8.50 -2.37
CA THR A 593 -4.85 8.57 -1.11
C THR A 593 -4.69 7.15 -0.58
N PHE A 594 -3.47 6.72 -0.30
CA PHE A 594 -3.17 5.42 0.30
C PHE A 594 -2.97 5.52 1.81
N ASP A 595 -3.30 4.46 2.54
CA ASP A 595 -3.00 4.27 3.94
C ASP A 595 -2.11 3.04 4.11
N TYR A 596 -0.92 3.27 4.63
CA TYR A 596 0.08 2.24 4.85
C TYR A 596 0.10 1.78 6.31
N SER A 597 -0.76 2.27 7.20
CA SER A 597 -0.72 1.96 8.64
C SER A 597 -0.75 0.47 8.95
N ASN A 598 -1.35 -0.34 8.06
CA ASN A 598 -1.43 -1.79 8.19
C ASN A 598 -0.36 -2.56 7.40
N THR A 599 0.68 -1.90 6.88
CA THR A 599 1.79 -2.57 6.18
C THR A 599 3.04 -2.65 7.06
N PRO A 600 3.98 -3.58 6.78
CA PRO A 600 5.25 -3.65 7.47
C PRO A 600 6.11 -2.39 7.30
N ARG A 601 7.07 -2.24 8.21
CA ARG A 601 8.09 -1.21 8.22
C ARG A 601 9.47 -1.84 8.23
N ILE A 602 10.47 -1.13 7.72
CA ILE A 602 11.86 -1.61 7.71
C ILE A 602 12.35 -2.08 9.10
N ILE A 603 11.96 -1.35 10.15
CA ILE A 603 12.29 -1.66 11.56
C ILE A 603 11.62 -2.93 12.09
N ASP A 604 10.62 -3.46 11.39
CA ASP A 604 9.92 -4.68 11.80
C ASP A 604 10.75 -5.93 11.56
N VAL A 605 11.74 -5.87 10.65
CA VAL A 605 12.63 -7.00 10.31
C VAL A 605 13.37 -7.51 11.54
N ALA A 606 14.07 -6.64 12.28
CA ALA A 606 14.77 -7.01 13.51
C ALA A 606 13.83 -7.57 14.59
N VAL A 607 12.65 -6.97 14.77
CA VAL A 607 11.70 -7.39 15.80
C VAL A 607 11.10 -8.75 15.48
N THR A 608 10.76 -8.98 14.21
CA THR A 608 10.28 -10.28 13.71
C THR A 608 11.33 -11.37 13.90
N ALA A 609 12.60 -11.08 13.57
CA ALA A 609 13.71 -12.01 13.78
C ALA A 609 13.91 -12.38 15.26
N MET A 610 13.93 -11.39 16.16
CA MET A 610 14.11 -11.64 17.60
C MET A 610 12.95 -12.44 18.20
N ASP A 611 11.72 -12.15 17.77
CA ASP A 611 10.54 -12.84 18.26
C ASP A 611 10.51 -14.32 17.83
N HIS A 612 10.86 -14.59 16.56
CA HIS A 612 11.03 -15.96 16.05
C HIS A 612 12.13 -16.73 16.79
N MET A 613 13.26 -16.07 17.06
CA MET A 613 14.38 -16.64 17.84
C MET A 613 14.08 -16.74 19.35
N CYS A 614 12.83 -16.49 19.76
CA CYS A 614 12.36 -16.61 21.14
C CYS A 614 13.15 -15.76 22.14
N LEU A 615 13.70 -14.64 21.68
CA LEU A 615 14.41 -13.69 22.53
C LEU A 615 13.40 -12.91 23.38
N ASN A 616 13.64 -12.79 24.68
CA ASN A 616 12.77 -12.02 25.56
C ASN A 616 12.92 -10.51 25.28
N ILE A 617 11.95 -9.92 24.59
CA ILE A 617 12.01 -8.51 24.21
C ILE A 617 11.67 -7.62 25.41
N GLU A 618 12.70 -6.95 25.94
CA GLU A 618 12.56 -6.09 27.10
C GLU A 618 11.93 -4.73 26.74
N PRO A 619 10.89 -4.26 27.46
CA PRO A 619 10.23 -2.98 27.17
C PRO A 619 11.17 -1.76 27.19
N ASN A 620 12.29 -1.82 27.92
CA ASN A 620 13.24 -0.72 28.03
C ASN A 620 14.16 -0.60 26.79
N TRP A 621 14.12 -1.55 25.87
CA TRP A 621 14.82 -1.45 24.59
C TRP A 621 14.19 -0.40 23.67
N ASN A 622 12.95 0.02 23.97
CA ASN A 622 12.19 1.01 23.20
C ASN A 622 12.19 0.70 21.69
N LEU A 623 12.07 -0.58 21.34
CA LEU A 623 11.89 -0.99 19.95
C LEU A 623 10.60 -0.39 19.40
N GLU A 624 10.66 0.06 18.15
CA GLU A 624 9.53 0.71 17.49
C GLU A 624 8.86 -0.22 16.46
N GLY A 625 9.55 -1.30 16.08
CA GLY A 625 9.03 -2.32 15.19
C GLY A 625 8.08 -3.28 15.90
N ILE A 626 7.33 -4.05 15.11
CA ILE A 626 6.50 -5.17 15.59
C ILE A 626 6.88 -6.45 14.85
N SER A 627 6.55 -7.60 15.43
CA SER A 627 6.64 -8.90 14.74
C SER A 627 5.45 -9.10 13.81
N TRP A 628 5.71 -9.65 12.62
CA TRP A 628 4.69 -10.03 11.63
C TRP A 628 4.44 -11.53 11.53
N VAL A 629 5.12 -12.33 12.34
CA VAL A 629 4.96 -13.79 12.42
C VAL A 629 4.64 -14.20 13.85
N ASP A 630 4.01 -15.35 14.02
CA ASP A 630 3.72 -15.89 15.36
C ASP A 630 5.01 -16.50 15.95
N GLY A 631 5.81 -15.67 16.65
CA GLY A 631 7.00 -16.10 17.38
C GLY A 631 6.71 -16.57 18.81
N CYS A 632 7.73 -16.73 19.65
CA CYS A 632 7.53 -17.20 21.03
C CYS A 632 6.91 -16.14 21.95
N ASN A 633 7.04 -14.84 21.64
CA ASN A 633 6.57 -13.77 22.52
C ASN A 633 5.21 -13.21 22.06
N VAL A 634 4.24 -14.10 21.84
CA VAL A 634 2.89 -13.77 21.32
C VAL A 634 2.08 -12.81 22.22
N THR A 635 2.58 -12.42 23.40
CA THR A 635 1.76 -11.69 24.39
C THR A 635 2.30 -10.38 24.96
N ASP A 636 3.54 -9.93 24.70
CA ASP A 636 4.09 -8.78 25.47
C ASP A 636 4.84 -7.66 24.72
N ILE A 637 4.87 -7.63 23.38
CA ILE A 637 5.32 -6.42 22.67
C ILE A 637 4.14 -5.46 22.47
N ASN A 638 3.65 -4.86 23.57
CA ASN A 638 2.73 -3.70 23.60
C ASN A 638 1.72 -3.59 22.45
N ASN A 639 0.94 -4.65 22.25
CA ASN A 639 -0.11 -4.75 21.24
C ASN A 639 -1.34 -3.93 21.63
N LEU A 640 -1.24 -2.61 21.45
CA LEU A 640 -2.33 -1.67 21.17
C LEU A 640 -1.69 -0.53 20.35
N ASP A 641 -1.81 -0.37 19.03
CA ASP A 641 -2.65 -0.96 17.99
C ASP A 641 -2.10 -0.35 16.67
N ARG A 642 -1.72 -1.10 15.61
CA ARG A 642 -1.62 -0.46 14.26
C ARG A 642 -3.01 -0.11 13.69
N ASN A 643 -4.05 -0.46 14.47
CA ASN A 643 -5.49 -0.18 14.43
C ASN A 643 -6.37 -1.29 13.85
N THR A 644 -6.30 -2.45 14.52
CA THR A 644 -7.25 -3.56 14.61
C THR A 644 -8.57 -3.33 13.88
N PHE A 645 -8.56 -3.62 12.59
CA PHE A 645 -9.66 -4.29 11.90
C PHE A 645 -9.07 -5.02 10.70
N LYS A 646 -8.42 -6.17 10.93
CA LYS A 646 -8.02 -7.09 9.85
C LYS A 646 -9.28 -7.42 9.05
N THR A 647 -9.39 -6.80 7.88
CA THR A 647 -10.55 -6.96 7.01
C THR A 647 -10.17 -7.93 5.91
N THR A 648 -10.51 -9.19 6.11
CA THR A 648 -10.12 -10.24 5.18
C THR A 648 -11.01 -10.20 3.94
N LEU A 649 -10.41 -10.13 2.75
CA LEU A 649 -11.08 -10.25 1.46
C LEU A 649 -10.72 -11.61 0.83
N TYR A 650 -11.71 -12.47 0.59
CA TYR A 650 -11.46 -13.78 -0.03
C TYR A 650 -12.62 -14.27 -0.91
N PRO A 651 -12.38 -14.93 -2.06
CA PRO A 651 -11.08 -15.10 -2.71
C PRO A 651 -10.61 -13.80 -3.38
N ASN A 652 -9.29 -13.58 -3.36
CA ASN A 652 -8.61 -12.51 -4.07
C ASN A 652 -7.23 -13.01 -4.56
N PRO A 653 -7.03 -13.28 -5.87
CA PRO A 653 -7.96 -13.03 -6.97
C PRO A 653 -9.25 -13.86 -6.91
N GLY A 654 -10.36 -13.27 -7.34
CA GLY A 654 -11.69 -13.90 -7.38
C GLY A 654 -12.33 -13.85 -8.76
N SER A 655 -13.47 -14.53 -8.94
CA SER A 655 -14.19 -14.57 -10.23
C SER A 655 -15.38 -13.62 -10.24
N ASP A 656 -16.52 -14.04 -9.70
CA ASP A 656 -17.77 -13.26 -9.72
C ASP A 656 -18.19 -12.75 -8.34
N TYR A 657 -17.52 -13.19 -7.28
CA TYR A 657 -17.91 -12.88 -5.91
C TYR A 657 -16.70 -12.80 -4.98
N PHE A 658 -16.90 -12.16 -3.83
CA PHE A 658 -15.96 -12.14 -2.73
C PHE A 658 -16.68 -12.09 -1.37
N HIS A 659 -15.91 -12.33 -0.33
CA HIS A 659 -16.28 -12.32 1.06
C HIS A 659 -15.51 -11.24 1.83
N LEU A 660 -16.17 -10.57 2.78
CA LEU A 660 -15.52 -9.65 3.71
C LEU A 660 -15.72 -10.10 5.17
N GLU A 661 -14.62 -10.22 5.90
CA GLU A 661 -14.59 -10.42 7.36
C GLU A 661 -14.02 -9.20 8.08
N GLY A 662 -14.19 -9.10 9.40
CA GLY A 662 -13.59 -8.00 10.18
C GLY A 662 -14.27 -6.62 10.07
N ILE A 663 -15.50 -6.56 9.52
CA ILE A 663 -16.27 -5.30 9.36
C ILE A 663 -17.61 -5.35 10.11
N SER A 664 -18.09 -4.22 10.64
CA SER A 664 -19.36 -4.17 11.37
C SER A 664 -20.56 -4.44 10.46
N GLN A 665 -21.71 -4.81 11.04
CA GLN A 665 -22.95 -5.04 10.27
C GLN A 665 -23.52 -3.75 9.67
N ASP A 666 -23.17 -2.60 10.22
CA ASP A 666 -23.65 -1.29 9.78
C ASP A 666 -22.74 -0.67 8.70
N ALA A 667 -21.59 -1.29 8.41
CA ALA A 667 -20.67 -0.83 7.39
C ALA A 667 -21.33 -0.73 6.01
N THR A 668 -21.06 0.36 5.30
CA THR A 668 -21.41 0.53 3.88
C THR A 668 -20.24 0.13 3.01
N ILE A 669 -20.52 -0.55 1.92
CA ILE A 669 -19.55 -1.12 0.98
C ILE A 669 -19.88 -0.58 -0.40
N ASP A 670 -18.96 0.17 -1.01
CA ASP A 670 -19.06 0.67 -2.38
C ASP A 670 -17.94 0.08 -3.23
N ILE A 671 -18.23 -0.36 -4.45
CA ILE A 671 -17.23 -0.94 -5.35
C ILE A 671 -17.12 -0.07 -6.58
N PHE A 672 -15.89 0.27 -6.94
CA PHE A 672 -15.55 1.09 -8.09
C PHE A 672 -14.81 0.25 -9.14
N ASN A 673 -15.09 0.51 -10.41
CA ASN A 673 -14.31 -0.04 -11.52
C ASN A 673 -12.97 0.70 -11.66
N PRO A 674 -12.03 0.23 -12.51
CA PRO A 674 -10.73 0.89 -12.72
C PRO A 674 -10.82 2.37 -13.13
N ASN A 675 -11.95 2.81 -13.70
CA ASN A 675 -12.16 4.18 -14.14
C ASN A 675 -12.81 5.05 -13.04
N GLY A 676 -12.89 4.55 -11.80
CA GLY A 676 -13.44 5.27 -10.66
C GLY A 676 -14.96 5.35 -10.61
N GLN A 677 -15.68 4.65 -11.49
CA GLN A 677 -17.15 4.62 -11.47
C GLN A 677 -17.64 3.58 -10.46
N SER A 678 -18.54 3.99 -9.55
CA SER A 678 -19.22 3.07 -8.64
C SER A 678 -20.13 2.12 -9.42
N ILE A 679 -19.93 0.81 -9.24
CA ILE A 679 -20.67 -0.27 -9.90
C ILE A 679 -21.51 -1.10 -8.92
N TYR A 680 -21.35 -0.88 -7.62
CA TYR A 680 -22.06 -1.61 -6.57
C TYR A 680 -22.03 -0.83 -5.26
N SER A 681 -23.13 -0.87 -4.52
CA SER A 681 -23.24 -0.31 -3.17
C SER A 681 -24.13 -1.20 -2.31
N ALA A 682 -23.70 -1.54 -1.09
CA ALA A 682 -24.45 -2.37 -0.16
C ALA A 682 -24.18 -2.00 1.31
N LYS A 683 -25.08 -2.38 2.21
CA LYS A 683 -24.81 -2.48 3.64
C LYS A 683 -24.47 -3.92 4.00
N ASN A 684 -23.51 -4.12 4.90
CA ASN A 684 -23.04 -5.46 5.29
C ASN A 684 -24.14 -6.34 5.93
N GLY A 685 -25.14 -5.71 6.57
CA GLY A 685 -26.17 -6.31 7.44
C GLY A 685 -27.15 -7.37 6.91
N ALA A 686 -26.79 -8.21 5.93
CA ALA A 686 -27.55 -9.44 5.62
C ALA A 686 -26.74 -10.59 4.99
N SER A 687 -25.55 -10.32 4.45
CA SER A 687 -24.72 -11.33 3.79
C SER A 687 -23.29 -10.82 3.69
N LYS A 688 -22.33 -11.56 4.24
CA LYS A 688 -20.89 -11.32 4.04
C LYS A 688 -20.44 -11.63 2.58
N PHE A 689 -21.35 -12.07 1.72
CA PHE A 689 -21.11 -12.45 0.34
C PHE A 689 -21.58 -11.35 -0.61
N HIS A 690 -20.66 -10.86 -1.45
CA HIS A 690 -20.92 -9.75 -2.37
C HIS A 690 -20.70 -10.18 -3.82
N LYS A 691 -21.62 -9.77 -4.70
CA LYS A 691 -21.61 -10.06 -6.15
C LYS A 691 -21.74 -8.76 -6.94
N PRO A 692 -20.66 -7.98 -7.12
CA PRO A 692 -20.69 -6.78 -7.96
C PRO A 692 -21.07 -7.09 -9.41
N HIS A 693 -21.75 -6.16 -10.09
CA HIS A 693 -21.96 -6.22 -11.53
C HIS A 693 -20.69 -5.76 -12.27
N ALA A 694 -19.57 -6.41 -12.01
CA ALA A 694 -18.28 -6.13 -12.63
C ALA A 694 -18.24 -6.71 -14.06
N THR A 695 -17.81 -5.90 -15.03
CA THR A 695 -17.61 -6.33 -16.42
C THR A 695 -16.13 -6.27 -16.78
N GLY A 696 -15.53 -7.43 -17.11
CA GLY A 696 -14.13 -7.54 -17.52
C GLY A 696 -13.21 -8.09 -16.44
N GLN A 697 -12.01 -8.52 -16.85
CA GLN A 697 -10.90 -8.84 -15.95
C GLN A 697 -10.24 -7.54 -15.50
N GLY A 698 -9.74 -7.50 -14.27
CA GLY A 698 -9.00 -6.35 -13.78
C GLY A 698 -9.23 -6.05 -12.30
N VAL A 699 -8.77 -4.86 -11.91
CA VAL A 699 -8.71 -4.44 -10.52
C VAL A 699 -9.92 -3.59 -10.16
N TYR A 700 -10.64 -3.99 -9.13
CA TYR A 700 -11.77 -3.24 -8.58
C TYR A 700 -11.43 -2.76 -7.17
N ILE A 701 -11.96 -1.60 -6.83
CA ILE A 701 -11.68 -0.91 -5.57
C ILE A 701 -12.92 -1.02 -4.69
N ILE A 702 -12.81 -1.62 -3.50
CA ILE A 702 -13.91 -1.81 -2.54
C ILE A 702 -13.73 -0.82 -1.40
N ARG A 703 -14.50 0.27 -1.37
CA ARG A 703 -14.54 1.21 -0.25
C ARG A 703 -15.48 0.68 0.83
N ILE A 704 -15.02 0.67 2.08
CA ILE A 704 -15.79 0.27 3.25
C ILE A 704 -15.81 1.44 4.22
N VAL A 705 -16.99 1.88 4.61
CA VAL A 705 -17.19 2.94 5.61
C VAL A 705 -17.91 2.35 6.82
N ASP A 706 -17.26 2.38 7.97
CA ASP A 706 -17.69 1.76 9.22
C ASP A 706 -17.63 2.78 10.36
N GLY A 707 -18.74 3.51 10.56
CA GLY A 707 -18.76 4.68 11.44
C GLY A 707 -17.89 5.82 10.88
N GLU A 708 -16.89 6.26 11.66
CA GLU A 708 -15.90 7.26 11.24
C GLU A 708 -14.72 6.63 10.47
N LYS A 709 -14.57 5.30 10.50
CA LYS A 709 -13.47 4.60 9.82
C LYS A 709 -13.81 4.42 8.34
N LYS A 710 -12.84 4.73 7.47
CA LYS A 710 -12.89 4.46 6.03
C LYS A 710 -11.68 3.60 5.68
N ARG A 711 -11.89 2.57 4.87
CA ARG A 711 -10.83 1.70 4.34
C ARG A 711 -11.20 1.28 2.93
N THR A 712 -10.23 0.80 2.16
CA THR A 712 -10.51 0.32 0.82
C THR A 712 -9.64 -0.86 0.46
N LEU A 713 -10.26 -1.90 -0.07
CA LEU A 713 -9.59 -3.14 -0.47
C LEU A 713 -9.53 -3.25 -1.98
N ARG A 714 -8.54 -4.01 -2.47
CA ARG A 714 -8.39 -4.33 -3.89
C ARG A 714 -8.95 -5.72 -4.18
N TRP A 715 -9.94 -5.83 -5.06
CA TRP A 715 -10.41 -7.11 -5.57
C TRP A 715 -9.97 -7.32 -7.02
N VAL A 716 -9.12 -8.32 -7.24
CA VAL A 716 -8.64 -8.72 -8.55
C VAL A 716 -9.63 -9.72 -9.14
N ARG A 717 -10.30 -9.33 -10.22
CA ARG A 717 -11.24 -10.19 -10.96
C ARG A 717 -10.54 -10.91 -12.11
N GLN A 718 -10.50 -12.24 -12.04
CA GLN A 718 -10.03 -13.12 -13.11
C GLN A 718 -11.11 -13.46 -14.14
#